data_AF-A0AAV0HC98-F1
#
_entry.id   AF-A0AAV0HC98-F1
#
_cell.length_a   1.000
_cell.length_b   1.000
_cell.length_c   1.000
_cell.angle_alpha   90.00
_cell.angle_beta   90.00
_cell.angle_gamma   90.00
#
_symmetry.space_group_name_H-M   'P 1'
#
loop_
_entity.id
_entity.type
_entity.pdbx_description
1 polymer ?
#
loop_
_entity_poly.entity_id
_entity_poly.type
_entity_poly.pdbx_seq_one_letter_code
_entity_poly.pdbx_strand_id
1 'polypeptide(L)'
;FQHYTSADNCRSAFKAPLEPSTALGGFSGNNYSEASAFIITYPVNNVVEKEGNETERAVAWEKAFIDLAKNELLPMAQSQSLTLSFSSESSIEEELKRESTADAITIVISYLVMFAYISLTLGDTPRLSTFYVSSKVLLGLTGVVLVMLSVLGSVGFFSAIGVKSTLIIMEVIPFLVLAVGVDNMCILVHAVKRQPLELPIEGRVSNALVEVGPSITLASLSEVLAFAVGSFIPMPACRVFSMFAALAVLLDFLLQVTAFVALIVFDFLRAEDRRVDCFPCLKISSPNTDSDKGTRVRRPGLLARYMKEVHAPILGIWVVKIVVIAIFAAITVASIALATRVEPGLEQQIVLPRDSYLQGYFKNVSEYLRIGPPLYFVVKNYNYSSESNQTNQLCSISQCDSNSLLNEIARESLRPESSHIAKPAASWLDDFLVWVSPEAFGCCRKFTNATYCPPDDQPPCCSSGSGSCGLGGLCKDCTTILEFWQCFRHADLNNDRPSTMQFKEKLPWFLSALPSADCAKGGHGAYTGSVELQGYENGVIQASSFRTYHTPLNKQRDFVDSLRAAREFSSRVSKSLKMEIFPYSVFYMFFEQYLDIWRTALINLAIAIGAVSLVCFVITWSLWSSGIIMLVLAMIVIDLLGVMAILDIQLNAVSVVNLVMSVGIAVEFCVHITHAFTVSIGDREQRVKEALGTMGASVFSGITLTKLVGVIVLCFSRTEVFVVYYFQMYLALVLLGFLHGLVFLPVVLSIFGPPSRCKLVEKQEDRPSVSLRP
;
A
#
# COMPACT_ATOMS: atom_id res chain seq x y z
N PHE A 1 -43.56 -12.57 -23.83
CA PHE A 1 -43.77 -11.34 -23.06
C PHE A 1 -45.28 -11.10 -22.95
N GLN A 2 -45.87 -11.29 -21.76
CA GLN A 2 -47.22 -10.80 -21.50
C GLN A 2 -47.11 -9.30 -21.22
N HIS A 3 -47.68 -8.48 -22.10
CA HIS A 3 -47.80 -7.03 -21.88
C HIS A 3 -48.83 -6.79 -20.78
N TYR A 4 -48.37 -6.51 -19.57
CA TYR A 4 -49.22 -5.93 -18.53
C TYR A 4 -49.21 -4.41 -18.72
N THR A 5 -50.31 -3.87 -19.23
CA THR A 5 -50.52 -2.41 -19.32
C THR A 5 -51.09 -1.92 -17.99
N SER A 6 -50.24 -1.65 -17.01
CA SER A 6 -50.64 -0.76 -15.92
C SER A 6 -50.61 0.68 -16.42
N ALA A 7 -51.64 1.45 -16.10
CA ALA A 7 -51.74 2.89 -16.40
C ALA A 7 -50.67 3.74 -15.66
N ASP A 8 -49.99 3.14 -14.68
CA ASP A 8 -48.94 3.80 -13.91
C ASP A 8 -47.57 3.68 -14.60
N ASN A 9 -46.94 4.82 -14.86
CA ASN A 9 -45.61 4.91 -15.46
C ASN A 9 -44.54 4.39 -14.49
N CYS A 10 -44.03 3.17 -14.69
CA CYS A 10 -42.88 2.61 -13.98
C CYS A 10 -41.53 3.23 -14.40
N ARG A 11 -41.49 4.53 -14.69
CA ARG A 11 -40.28 5.27 -15.05
C ARG A 11 -39.77 6.08 -13.88
N SER A 12 -38.45 6.22 -13.79
CA SER A 12 -37.85 7.14 -12.83
C SER A 12 -38.20 8.60 -13.16
N ALA A 13 -37.96 9.52 -12.22
CA ALA A 13 -38.11 10.95 -12.45
C ALA A 13 -37.25 11.48 -13.63
N PHE A 14 -36.14 10.81 -13.92
CA PHE A 14 -35.27 11.08 -15.07
C PHE A 14 -35.65 10.30 -16.34
N LYS A 15 -36.87 9.75 -16.38
CA LYS A 15 -37.51 9.10 -17.54
C LYS A 15 -36.76 7.87 -18.09
N ALA A 16 -36.05 7.16 -17.24
CA ALA A 16 -35.36 5.92 -17.60
C ALA A 16 -35.89 4.73 -16.79
N PRO A 17 -35.70 3.48 -17.26
CA PRO A 17 -35.99 2.30 -16.45
C PRO A 17 -35.05 2.23 -15.24
N LEU A 18 -35.59 1.80 -14.10
CA LEU A 18 -34.82 1.56 -12.88
C LEU A 18 -34.75 0.06 -12.62
N GLU A 19 -33.54 -0.47 -12.52
CA GLU A 19 -33.33 -1.88 -12.24
C GLU A 19 -33.57 -2.18 -10.75
N PRO A 20 -34.45 -3.14 -10.39
CA PRO A 20 -34.78 -3.42 -8.98
C PRO A 20 -33.57 -3.75 -8.11
N SER A 21 -32.57 -4.47 -8.65
CA SER A 21 -31.34 -4.82 -7.91
C SER A 21 -30.44 -3.62 -7.58
N THR A 22 -30.69 -2.46 -8.18
CA THR A 22 -29.97 -1.20 -7.87
C THR A 22 -30.67 -0.35 -6.82
N ALA A 23 -31.94 -0.65 -6.51
CA ALA A 23 -32.78 0.10 -5.58
C ALA A 23 -33.14 -0.72 -4.31
N LEU A 24 -33.11 -2.05 -4.40
CA LEU A 24 -33.44 -2.97 -3.32
C LEU A 24 -32.24 -3.85 -2.96
N GLY A 25 -32.12 -4.22 -1.69
CA GLY A 25 -31.08 -5.08 -1.15
C GLY A 25 -31.63 -6.18 -0.25
N GLY A 26 -30.80 -7.20 0.00
CA GLY A 26 -31.05 -8.25 0.98
C GLY A 26 -32.17 -9.24 0.63
N PHE A 27 -32.55 -9.33 -0.65
CA PHE A 27 -33.49 -10.33 -1.16
C PHE A 27 -32.77 -11.60 -1.65
N SER A 28 -33.55 -12.67 -1.87
CA SER A 28 -33.08 -13.95 -2.41
C SER A 28 -33.58 -14.16 -3.85
N GLY A 29 -32.68 -14.55 -4.77
CA GLY A 29 -33.03 -14.77 -6.18
C GLY A 29 -33.74 -13.58 -6.84
N ASN A 30 -34.97 -13.78 -7.32
CA ASN A 30 -35.80 -12.75 -7.96
C ASN A 30 -36.98 -12.29 -7.08
N ASN A 31 -37.02 -12.64 -5.79
CA ASN A 31 -38.12 -12.29 -4.88
C ASN A 31 -37.91 -10.90 -4.27
N TYR A 32 -38.19 -9.85 -5.03
CA TYR A 32 -37.97 -8.46 -4.59
C TYR A 32 -38.86 -8.03 -3.41
N SER A 33 -39.97 -8.72 -3.15
CA SER A 33 -40.86 -8.46 -2.00
C SER A 33 -40.22 -8.80 -0.64
N GLU A 34 -39.17 -9.63 -0.63
CA GLU A 34 -38.42 -10.01 0.57
C GLU A 34 -37.25 -9.04 0.86
N ALA A 35 -37.15 -7.93 0.13
CA ALA A 35 -36.07 -6.98 0.31
C ALA A 35 -36.05 -6.41 1.75
N SER A 36 -34.88 -6.47 2.38
CA SER A 36 -34.65 -5.98 3.74
C SER A 36 -33.97 -4.60 3.78
N ALA A 37 -33.48 -4.11 2.65
CA ALA A 37 -32.81 -2.81 2.55
C ALA A 37 -33.27 -2.03 1.31
N PHE A 38 -33.35 -0.70 1.45
CA PHE A 38 -33.56 0.25 0.36
C PHE A 38 -32.26 0.98 0.04
N ILE A 39 -31.95 1.12 -1.23
CA ILE A 39 -30.73 1.76 -1.74
C ILE A 39 -31.14 3.00 -2.49
N ILE A 40 -30.58 4.15 -2.10
CA ILE A 40 -30.80 5.43 -2.74
C ILE A 40 -29.45 5.95 -3.23
N THR A 41 -29.30 6.04 -4.55
CA THR A 41 -28.08 6.49 -5.20
C THR A 41 -28.34 7.83 -5.89
N TYR A 42 -27.50 8.82 -5.61
CA TYR A 42 -27.49 10.11 -6.29
C TYR A 42 -26.27 10.20 -7.21
N PRO A 43 -26.39 9.92 -8.51
CA PRO A 43 -25.28 10.09 -9.45
C PRO A 43 -24.98 11.58 -9.64
N VAL A 44 -23.75 11.98 -9.37
CA VAL A 44 -23.25 13.34 -9.60
C VAL A 44 -22.24 13.30 -10.75
N ASN A 45 -22.26 14.32 -11.62
CA ASN A 45 -21.32 14.39 -12.74
C ASN A 45 -19.90 14.62 -12.23
N ASN A 46 -18.95 13.82 -12.73
CA ASN A 46 -17.52 13.97 -12.44
C ASN A 46 -16.81 14.50 -13.70
N VAL A 47 -16.16 15.66 -13.58
CA VAL A 47 -15.48 16.35 -14.68
C VAL A 47 -13.96 16.22 -14.49
N VAL A 48 -13.27 15.75 -15.53
CA VAL A 48 -11.81 15.49 -15.50
C VAL A 48 -11.00 16.74 -15.84
N GLU A 49 -11.61 17.73 -16.51
CA GLU A 49 -10.94 18.97 -16.90
C GLU A 49 -10.62 19.85 -15.69
N LYS A 50 -9.36 20.25 -15.57
CA LYS A 50 -8.86 21.12 -14.48
C LYS A 50 -9.25 22.59 -14.65
N GLU A 51 -9.83 22.96 -15.79
CA GLU A 51 -10.26 24.32 -16.10
C GLU A 51 -11.73 24.51 -15.71
N GLY A 52 -12.02 24.49 -14.41
CA GLY A 52 -13.37 24.79 -13.91
C GLY A 52 -13.56 24.51 -12.42
N ASN A 53 -14.44 25.30 -11.77
CA ASN A 53 -14.81 25.11 -10.36
C ASN A 53 -15.95 24.07 -10.18
N GLU A 54 -16.25 23.26 -11.21
CA GLU A 54 -17.40 22.33 -11.15
C GLU A 54 -17.16 21.18 -10.16
N THR A 55 -15.95 20.62 -10.14
CA THR A 55 -15.57 19.58 -9.17
C THR A 55 -15.61 20.12 -7.74
N GLU A 56 -15.19 21.36 -7.51
CA GLU A 56 -15.28 22.00 -6.19
C GLU A 56 -16.72 22.20 -5.73
N ARG A 57 -17.63 22.54 -6.66
CA ARG A 57 -19.08 22.65 -6.37
C ARG A 57 -19.69 21.28 -6.02
N ALA A 58 -19.31 20.23 -6.73
CA ALA A 58 -19.75 18.87 -6.43
C ALA A 58 -19.28 18.45 -5.01
N VAL A 59 -18.01 18.67 -4.68
CA VAL A 59 -17.46 18.39 -3.34
C VAL A 59 -18.15 19.24 -2.27
N ALA A 60 -18.47 20.50 -2.54
CA ALA A 60 -19.21 21.35 -1.60
C ALA A 60 -20.63 20.85 -1.34
N TRP A 61 -21.31 20.34 -2.38
CA TRP A 61 -22.63 19.72 -2.24
C TRP A 61 -22.55 18.42 -1.44
N GLU A 62 -21.55 17.57 -1.69
CA GLU A 62 -21.32 16.33 -0.94
C GLU A 62 -21.09 16.61 0.55
N LYS A 63 -20.30 17.64 0.89
CA LYS A 63 -20.10 18.07 2.29
C LYS A 63 -21.41 18.46 2.96
N ALA A 64 -22.23 19.28 2.30
CA ALA A 64 -23.53 19.67 2.82
C ALA A 64 -24.46 18.47 3.00
N PHE A 65 -24.40 17.49 2.11
CA PHE A 65 -25.14 16.23 2.24
C PHE A 65 -24.67 15.40 3.44
N ILE A 66 -23.36 15.27 3.67
CA ILE A 66 -22.81 14.56 4.83
C ILE A 66 -23.25 15.23 6.13
N ASP A 67 -23.20 16.56 6.20
CA ASP A 67 -23.62 17.31 7.38
C ASP A 67 -25.12 17.12 7.66
N LEU A 68 -25.95 17.17 6.62
CA LEU A 68 -27.38 16.86 6.72
C LEU A 68 -27.62 15.41 7.19
N ALA A 69 -26.88 14.45 6.62
CA ALA A 69 -27.01 13.04 6.93
C ALA A 69 -26.63 12.74 8.40
N LYS A 70 -25.54 13.32 8.89
CA LYS A 70 -25.06 13.14 10.26
C LYS A 70 -25.96 13.82 11.28
N ASN A 71 -26.34 15.08 11.03
CA ASN A 71 -26.99 15.92 12.04
C ASN A 71 -28.52 15.77 12.07
N GLU A 72 -29.16 15.48 10.93
CA GLU A 72 -30.62 15.45 10.84
C GLU A 72 -31.17 14.06 10.47
N LEU A 73 -30.64 13.44 9.41
CA LEU A 73 -31.23 12.19 8.90
C LEU A 73 -30.96 10.99 9.81
N LEU A 74 -29.75 10.88 10.37
CA LEU A 74 -29.39 9.77 11.24
C LEU A 74 -30.23 9.76 12.54
N PRO A 75 -30.40 10.89 13.28
CA PRO A 75 -31.32 10.93 14.42
C PRO A 75 -32.78 10.66 14.03
N MET A 76 -33.23 11.17 12.87
CA MET A 76 -34.59 10.95 12.38
C MET A 76 -34.85 9.46 12.10
N ALA A 77 -33.91 8.77 11.46
CA ALA A 77 -34.00 7.33 11.20
C ALA A 77 -34.02 6.52 12.51
N GLN A 78 -33.13 6.86 13.46
CA GLN A 78 -33.09 6.20 14.77
C GLN A 78 -34.39 6.37 15.55
N SER A 79 -35.05 7.53 15.46
CA SER A 79 -36.35 7.77 16.10
C SER A 79 -37.46 6.84 15.58
N GLN A 80 -37.32 6.33 14.36
CA GLN A 80 -38.25 5.40 13.71
C GLN A 80 -37.77 3.94 13.77
N SER A 81 -36.73 3.63 14.56
CA SER A 81 -36.08 2.31 14.61
C SER A 81 -35.52 1.84 13.25
N LEU A 82 -35.14 2.78 12.38
CA LEU A 82 -34.48 2.51 11.10
C LEU A 82 -32.96 2.74 11.22
N THR A 83 -32.18 1.91 10.55
CA THR A 83 -30.73 2.06 10.44
C THR A 83 -30.37 2.74 9.12
N LEU A 84 -29.83 3.95 9.16
CA LEU A 84 -29.33 4.66 8.00
C LEU A 84 -27.81 4.50 7.88
N SER A 85 -27.33 4.17 6.69
CA SER A 85 -25.90 4.18 6.34
C SER A 85 -25.72 4.96 5.05
N PHE A 86 -24.69 5.79 4.99
CA PHE A 86 -24.47 6.71 3.89
C PHE A 86 -22.97 6.88 3.61
N SER A 87 -22.66 7.29 2.39
CA SER A 87 -21.31 7.66 1.93
C SER A 87 -21.43 8.67 0.78
N SER A 88 -20.41 9.50 0.61
CA SER A 88 -20.14 10.26 -0.61
C SER A 88 -18.80 9.82 -1.22
N GLU A 89 -18.49 10.27 -2.43
CA GLU A 89 -17.20 10.01 -3.08
C GLU A 89 -16.04 10.66 -2.30
N SER A 90 -16.22 11.90 -1.83
CA SER A 90 -15.24 12.62 -0.99
C SER A 90 -15.08 12.07 0.44
N SER A 91 -16.04 11.27 0.94
CA SER A 91 -16.06 10.79 2.32
C SER A 91 -14.80 10.02 2.72
N ILE A 92 -14.28 9.18 1.81
CA ILE A 92 -13.08 8.38 2.07
C ILE A 92 -11.86 9.29 2.22
N GLU A 93 -11.70 10.27 1.32
CA GLU A 93 -10.57 11.21 1.38
C GLU A 93 -10.60 12.06 2.66
N GLU A 94 -11.78 12.50 3.09
CA GLU A 94 -11.93 13.32 4.29
C GLU A 94 -11.69 12.56 5.59
N GLU A 95 -12.20 11.33 5.71
CA GLU A 95 -11.98 10.51 6.89
C GLU A 95 -10.50 10.13 7.05
N LEU A 96 -9.79 9.87 5.94
CA LEU A 96 -8.34 9.67 5.94
C LEU A 96 -7.57 10.91 6.40
N LYS A 97 -7.99 12.11 5.96
CA LYS A 97 -7.39 13.38 6.42
C LYS A 97 -7.65 13.62 7.91
N ARG A 98 -8.84 13.31 8.41
CA ARG A 98 -9.19 13.41 9.84
C ARG A 98 -8.29 12.54 10.69
N GLU A 99 -8.11 11.28 10.29
CA GLU A 99 -7.30 10.29 11.01
C GLU A 99 -5.85 10.75 11.17
N SER A 100 -5.25 11.20 10.08
CA SER A 100 -3.89 11.73 10.06
C SER A 100 -3.63 12.81 11.11
N THR A 101 -4.56 13.75 11.26
CA THR A 101 -4.39 14.85 12.22
C THR A 101 -4.50 14.38 13.67
N ALA A 102 -5.24 13.30 13.92
CA ALA A 102 -5.43 12.75 15.25
C ALA A 102 -4.16 12.04 15.77
N ASP A 103 -3.42 11.37 14.89
CA ASP A 103 -2.21 10.61 15.26
C ASP A 103 -0.97 11.48 15.49
N ALA A 104 -0.99 12.75 15.06
CA ALA A 104 0.09 13.71 15.32
C ALA A 104 0.50 13.79 16.80
N ILE A 105 -0.44 13.70 17.73
CA ILE A 105 -0.17 13.73 19.17
C ILE A 105 0.57 12.49 19.64
N THR A 106 0.14 11.31 19.18
CA THR A 106 0.75 10.02 19.52
C THR A 106 2.21 9.97 19.07
N ILE A 107 2.51 10.56 17.91
CA ILE A 107 3.86 10.68 17.37
C ILE A 107 4.73 11.59 18.24
N VAL A 108 4.21 12.74 18.66
CA VAL A 108 4.98 13.64 19.56
C VAL A 108 5.33 12.92 20.86
N ILE A 109 4.39 12.14 21.41
CA ILE A 109 4.63 11.32 22.59
C ILE A 109 5.72 10.26 22.32
N SER A 110 5.70 9.60 21.16
CA SER A 110 6.73 8.61 20.80
C SER A 110 8.13 9.23 20.76
N TYR A 111 8.27 10.43 20.20
CA TYR A 111 9.54 11.15 20.21
C TYR A 111 10.01 11.52 21.61
N LEU A 112 9.11 11.96 22.49
CA LEU A 112 9.46 12.27 23.88
C LEU A 112 9.90 11.02 24.65
N VAL A 113 9.23 9.88 24.45
CA VAL A 113 9.60 8.60 25.07
C VAL A 113 10.96 8.11 24.57
N MET A 114 11.20 8.19 23.25
CA MET A 114 12.49 7.84 22.67
C MET A 114 13.61 8.74 23.19
N PHE A 115 13.38 10.05 23.25
CA PHE A 115 14.34 11.00 23.83
C PHE A 115 14.65 10.69 25.30
N ALA A 116 13.63 10.39 26.11
CA ALA A 116 13.82 10.00 27.50
C ALA A 116 14.66 8.71 27.60
N TYR A 117 14.37 7.72 26.76
CA TYR A 117 15.13 6.47 26.71
C TYR A 117 16.61 6.71 26.35
N ILE A 118 16.88 7.46 25.27
CA ILE A 118 18.25 7.78 24.82
C ILE A 118 19.04 8.48 25.93
N SER A 119 18.41 9.45 26.59
CA SER A 119 19.01 10.20 27.68
C SER A 119 19.38 9.30 28.88
N LEU A 120 18.58 8.27 29.14
CA LEU A 120 18.81 7.29 30.21
C LEU A 120 19.87 6.26 29.84
N THR A 121 19.85 5.72 28.62
CA THR A 121 20.80 4.68 28.19
C THR A 121 22.21 5.20 27.96
N LEU A 122 22.34 6.44 27.46
CA LEU A 122 23.62 7.11 27.33
C LEU A 122 24.17 7.57 28.69
N GLY A 123 23.35 7.66 29.75
CA GLY A 123 23.77 8.00 31.10
C GLY A 123 24.60 6.91 31.78
N ASP A 124 25.42 7.28 32.76
CA ASP A 124 26.10 6.30 33.62
C ASP A 124 25.23 5.93 34.84
N THR A 125 25.37 4.70 35.37
CA THR A 125 24.64 4.25 36.55
C THR A 125 24.86 5.19 37.75
N PRO A 126 23.80 5.58 38.46
CA PRO A 126 23.83 6.75 39.33
C PRO A 126 24.59 6.47 40.63
N ARG A 127 25.53 7.36 40.98
CA ARG A 127 25.64 7.85 42.36
C ARG A 127 24.84 9.15 42.43
N LEU A 128 23.93 9.27 43.40
CA LEU A 128 22.97 10.39 43.49
C LEU A 128 23.64 11.77 43.44
N SER A 129 24.86 11.92 43.96
CA SER A 129 25.60 13.20 44.02
C SER A 129 26.29 13.62 42.73
N THR A 130 26.56 12.69 41.80
CA THR A 130 27.22 12.97 40.51
C THR A 130 26.29 12.85 39.30
N PHE A 131 25.01 12.54 39.52
CA PHE A 131 24.04 12.34 38.45
C PHE A 131 23.94 13.54 37.49
N TYR A 132 23.92 14.76 38.02
CA TYR A 132 23.81 16.01 37.22
C TYR A 132 25.02 16.33 36.34
N VAL A 133 26.19 15.74 36.62
CA VAL A 133 27.42 15.90 35.82
C VAL A 133 27.62 14.70 34.89
N SER A 134 27.11 13.55 35.29
CA SER A 134 27.30 12.27 34.58
C SER A 134 26.17 11.92 33.62
N SER A 135 25.07 12.67 33.64
CA SER A 135 23.98 12.51 32.68
C SER A 135 24.43 12.97 31.28
N LYS A 136 23.81 12.39 30.25
CA LYS A 136 24.09 12.67 28.84
C LYS A 136 22.83 13.16 28.11
N VAL A 137 21.97 13.85 28.83
CA VAL A 137 20.69 14.38 28.34
C VAL A 137 20.92 15.40 27.22
N LEU A 138 21.90 16.31 27.38
CA LEU A 138 22.20 17.30 26.34
C LEU A 138 22.71 16.64 25.06
N LEU A 139 23.55 15.61 25.18
CA LEU A 139 24.05 14.84 24.05
C LEU A 139 22.94 14.05 23.34
N GLY A 140 22.01 13.48 24.12
CA GLY A 140 20.81 12.83 23.57
C GLY A 140 19.91 13.82 22.83
N LEU A 141 19.71 15.02 23.38
CA LEU A 141 18.86 16.05 22.78
C LEU A 141 19.45 16.53 21.45
N THR A 142 20.74 16.84 21.42
CA THR A 142 21.41 17.27 20.19
C THR A 142 21.45 16.14 19.15
N GLY A 143 21.56 14.88 19.58
CA GLY A 143 21.40 13.71 18.71
C GLY A 143 20.04 13.68 18.01
N VAL A 144 18.94 13.79 18.78
CA VAL A 144 17.57 13.85 18.20
C VAL A 144 17.41 15.04 17.26
N VAL A 145 17.98 16.20 17.60
CA VAL A 145 17.95 17.39 16.72
C VAL A 145 18.68 17.13 15.40
N LEU A 146 19.84 16.46 15.41
CA LEU A 146 20.58 16.11 14.19
C LEU A 146 19.78 15.16 13.28
N VAL A 147 19.09 14.17 13.87
CA VAL A 147 18.18 13.28 13.13
C VAL A 147 17.04 14.09 12.49
N MET A 148 16.44 15.04 13.22
CA MET A 148 15.37 15.86 12.63
C MET A 148 15.87 16.75 11.49
N LEU A 149 17.10 17.26 11.60
CA LEU A 149 17.74 18.04 10.53
C LEU A 149 18.00 17.18 9.28
N SER A 150 18.35 15.90 9.40
CA SER A 150 18.54 15.02 8.24
C SER A 150 17.22 14.75 7.50
N VAL A 151 16.13 14.53 8.24
CA VAL A 151 14.78 14.33 7.68
C VAL A 151 14.30 15.60 6.98
N LEU A 152 14.39 16.75 7.64
CA LEU A 152 14.03 18.04 7.04
C LEU A 152 14.90 18.38 5.83
N GLY A 153 16.19 18.02 5.86
CA GLY A 153 17.10 18.17 4.73
C GLY A 153 16.68 17.34 3.52
N SER A 154 16.28 16.08 3.74
CA SER A 154 15.75 15.20 2.68
C SER A 154 14.46 15.75 2.08
N VAL A 155 13.50 16.14 2.92
CA VAL A 155 12.23 16.74 2.49
C VAL A 155 12.46 18.05 1.72
N GLY A 156 13.36 18.91 2.21
CA GLY A 156 13.72 20.16 1.56
C GLY A 156 14.35 19.95 0.18
N PHE A 157 15.24 18.98 0.04
CA PHE A 157 15.88 18.63 -1.23
C PHE A 157 14.87 18.16 -2.28
N PHE A 158 14.02 17.20 -1.94
CA PHE A 158 13.02 16.69 -2.88
C PHE A 158 11.90 17.68 -3.17
N SER A 159 11.54 18.53 -2.20
CA SER A 159 10.62 19.64 -2.41
C SER A 159 11.20 20.66 -3.40
N ALA A 160 12.52 20.93 -3.38
CA ALA A 160 13.19 21.81 -4.34
C ALA A 160 13.20 21.24 -5.77
N ILE A 161 13.20 19.91 -5.91
CA ILE A 161 13.10 19.21 -7.20
C ILE A 161 11.64 19.16 -7.71
N GLY A 162 10.66 19.52 -6.89
CA GLY A 162 9.23 19.51 -7.24
C GLY A 162 8.54 18.17 -7.01
N VAL A 163 9.13 17.28 -6.19
CA VAL A 163 8.48 16.02 -5.79
C VAL A 163 7.50 16.31 -4.64
N LYS A 164 6.24 15.89 -4.80
CA LYS A 164 5.20 16.09 -3.77
C LYS A 164 5.45 15.16 -2.57
N SER A 165 5.51 15.74 -1.38
CA SER A 165 5.55 15.01 -0.12
C SER A 165 4.18 14.43 0.21
N THR A 166 4.13 13.15 0.57
CA THR A 166 2.91 12.49 1.06
C THR A 166 2.86 12.55 2.59
N LEU A 167 1.68 12.33 3.15
CA LEU A 167 1.50 12.32 4.59
C LEU A 167 2.30 11.21 5.29
N ILE A 168 2.30 10.00 4.72
CA ILE A 168 3.03 8.83 5.23
C ILE A 168 4.52 9.14 5.40
N ILE A 169 5.10 9.97 4.52
CA ILE A 169 6.51 10.40 4.59
C ILE A 169 6.78 11.22 5.85
N MET A 170 5.91 12.19 6.15
CA MET A 170 6.06 13.05 7.33
C MET A 170 5.91 12.28 8.63
N GLU A 171 5.19 11.15 8.60
CA GLU A 171 4.90 10.33 9.76
C GLU A 171 5.97 9.26 10.02
N VAL A 172 6.27 8.45 9.01
CA VAL A 172 7.05 7.22 9.18
C VAL A 172 8.56 7.48 9.07
N ILE A 173 9.00 8.36 8.17
CA ILE A 173 10.44 8.60 7.94
C ILE A 173 11.13 9.11 9.19
N PRO A 174 10.64 10.13 9.92
CA PRO A 174 11.36 10.59 11.10
C PRO A 174 11.39 9.55 12.22
N PHE A 175 10.42 8.62 12.31
CA PHE A 175 10.51 7.48 13.23
C PHE A 175 11.61 6.50 12.80
N LEU A 176 11.65 6.15 11.52
CA LEU A 176 12.62 5.25 10.92
C LEU A 176 14.05 5.76 11.08
N VAL A 177 14.30 7.01 10.69
CA VAL A 177 15.64 7.62 10.74
C VAL A 177 16.08 7.83 12.19
N LEU A 178 15.14 8.10 13.10
CA LEU A 178 15.46 8.15 14.52
C LEU A 178 15.90 6.79 15.07
N ALA A 179 15.24 5.70 14.68
CA ALA A 179 15.64 4.37 15.12
C ALA A 179 17.08 4.04 14.68
N VAL A 180 17.38 4.19 13.38
CA VAL A 180 18.73 3.97 12.83
C VAL A 180 19.75 4.91 13.47
N GLY A 181 19.42 6.20 13.57
CA GLY A 181 20.39 7.18 14.00
C GLY A 181 20.77 7.04 15.47
N VAL A 182 19.79 6.72 16.32
CA VAL A 182 20.01 6.44 17.73
C VAL A 182 20.87 5.21 17.94
N ASP A 183 20.69 4.17 17.11
CA ASP A 183 21.47 2.95 17.17
C ASP A 183 22.96 3.27 16.96
N ASN A 184 23.29 4.00 15.89
CA ASN A 184 24.66 4.44 15.60
C ASN A 184 25.24 5.33 16.71
N MET A 185 24.44 6.25 17.25
CA MET A 185 24.86 7.12 18.35
C MET A 185 25.20 6.32 19.61
N CYS A 186 24.37 5.35 19.98
CA CYS A 186 24.58 4.50 21.15
C CYS A 186 25.83 3.63 21.02
N ILE A 187 26.05 3.01 19.86
CA ILE A 187 27.23 2.17 19.61
C ILE A 187 28.50 3.02 19.70
N LEU A 188 28.51 4.23 19.11
CA LEU A 188 29.66 5.13 19.13
C LEU A 188 29.99 5.60 20.57
N VAL A 189 28.99 6.05 21.34
CA VAL A 189 29.21 6.49 22.72
C VAL A 189 29.68 5.33 23.60
N HIS A 190 29.12 4.13 23.44
CA HIS A 190 29.59 2.94 24.15
C HIS A 190 31.02 2.56 23.80
N ALA A 191 31.43 2.70 22.54
CA ALA A 191 32.80 2.48 22.12
C ALA A 191 33.77 3.46 22.81
N VAL A 192 33.45 4.75 22.84
CA VAL A 192 34.27 5.78 23.51
C VAL A 192 34.36 5.55 25.02
N LYS A 193 33.28 5.08 25.66
CA LYS A 193 33.26 4.73 27.08
C LYS A 193 34.11 3.51 27.44
N ARG A 194 34.41 2.63 26.47
CA ARG A 194 35.22 1.42 26.68
C ARG A 194 36.72 1.66 26.55
N GLN A 195 37.12 2.70 25.82
CA GLN A 195 38.52 3.03 25.62
C GLN A 195 39.22 3.37 26.96
N PRO A 196 40.54 3.10 27.09
CA PRO A 196 41.28 3.34 28.32
C PRO A 196 41.25 4.83 28.71
N LEU A 197 41.09 5.12 30.01
CA LEU A 197 41.07 6.48 30.56
C LEU A 197 42.44 7.18 30.52
N GLU A 198 43.52 6.45 30.23
CA GLU A 198 44.88 6.98 30.19
C GLU A 198 45.20 7.76 28.91
N LEU A 199 44.38 7.60 27.86
CA LEU A 199 44.53 8.30 26.59
C LEU A 199 43.83 9.67 26.63
N PRO A 200 44.37 10.70 25.93
CA PRO A 200 43.68 11.97 25.73
C PRO A 200 42.33 11.75 25.03
N ILE A 201 41.37 12.66 25.24
CA ILE A 201 39.99 12.53 24.72
C ILE A 201 39.99 12.30 23.20
N GLU A 202 40.84 13.03 22.47
CA GLU A 202 40.97 12.91 21.02
C GLU A 202 41.46 11.51 20.62
N GLY A 203 42.42 10.95 21.38
CA GLY A 203 42.91 9.58 21.19
C GLY A 203 41.84 8.53 21.48
N ARG A 204 41.01 8.75 22.50
CA ARG A 204 39.89 7.85 22.85
C ARG A 204 38.81 7.85 21.77
N VAL A 205 38.42 9.02 21.28
CA VAL A 205 37.42 9.13 20.20
C VAL A 205 37.97 8.56 18.89
N SER A 206 39.24 8.83 18.57
CA SER A 206 39.91 8.27 17.39
C SER A 206 39.94 6.73 17.41
N ASN A 207 40.40 6.13 18.50
CA ASN A 207 40.45 4.67 18.62
C ASN A 207 39.05 4.03 18.57
N ALA A 208 38.06 4.66 19.21
CA ALA A 208 36.67 4.20 19.14
C ALA A 208 36.10 4.27 17.70
N LEU A 209 36.44 5.32 16.95
CA LEU A 209 36.02 5.47 15.55
C LEU A 209 36.71 4.45 14.64
N VAL A 210 37.96 4.09 14.91
CA VAL A 210 38.66 3.01 14.18
C VAL A 210 38.03 1.64 14.45
N GLU A 211 37.61 1.38 15.69
CA GLU A 211 36.99 0.12 16.08
C GLU A 211 35.58 -0.06 15.47
N VAL A 212 34.75 0.98 15.54
CA VAL A 212 33.31 0.89 15.23
C VAL A 212 32.91 1.58 13.93
N GLY A 213 33.65 2.60 13.49
CA GLY A 213 33.33 3.41 12.30
C GLY A 213 33.11 2.59 11.03
N PRO A 214 34.00 1.63 10.66
CA PRO A 214 33.78 0.77 9.50
C PRO A 214 32.51 -0.07 9.56
N SER A 215 32.07 -0.41 10.76
CA SER A 215 30.84 -1.17 10.96
C SER A 215 29.59 -0.30 10.82
N ILE A 216 29.64 0.94 11.30
CA ILE A 216 28.56 1.94 11.12
C ILE A 216 28.43 2.31 9.64
N THR A 217 29.55 2.54 8.95
CA THR A 217 29.53 2.87 7.51
C THR A 217 28.95 1.73 6.69
N LEU A 218 29.28 0.47 7.03
CA LEU A 218 28.74 -0.71 6.38
C LEU A 218 27.22 -0.85 6.58
N ALA A 219 26.72 -0.65 7.81
CA ALA A 219 25.29 -0.68 8.09
C ALA A 219 24.55 0.43 7.34
N SER A 220 24.99 1.69 7.50
CA SER A 220 24.34 2.85 6.89
C SER A 220 24.32 2.79 5.36
N LEU A 221 25.42 2.37 4.72
CA LEU A 221 25.46 2.24 3.26
C LEU A 221 24.57 1.10 2.76
N SER A 222 24.48 0.00 3.51
CA SER A 222 23.59 -1.12 3.19
C SER A 222 22.12 -0.69 3.25
N GLU A 223 21.75 0.10 4.25
CA GLU A 223 20.40 0.67 4.39
C GLU A 223 20.07 1.66 3.29
N VAL A 224 20.97 2.60 2.99
CA VAL A 224 20.77 3.57 1.89
C VAL A 224 20.52 2.84 0.58
N LEU A 225 21.27 1.77 0.28
CA LEU A 225 21.04 0.98 -0.93
C LEU A 225 19.74 0.17 -0.86
N ALA A 226 19.39 -0.41 0.29
CA ALA A 226 18.13 -1.13 0.45
C ALA A 226 16.93 -0.21 0.20
N PHE A 227 16.95 1.02 0.74
CA PHE A 227 15.93 2.03 0.45
C PHE A 227 15.99 2.51 -1.00
N ALA A 228 17.18 2.71 -1.57
CA ALA A 228 17.31 3.10 -2.98
C ALA A 228 16.68 2.06 -3.92
N VAL A 229 16.80 0.76 -3.62
CA VAL A 229 16.14 -0.31 -4.38
C VAL A 229 14.62 -0.19 -4.32
N GLY A 230 14.05 0.24 -3.18
CA GLY A 230 12.62 0.53 -3.03
C GLY A 230 12.09 1.60 -4.01
N SER A 231 12.96 2.44 -4.58
CA SER A 231 12.56 3.42 -5.60
C SER A 231 12.15 2.79 -6.94
N PHE A 232 12.56 1.53 -7.21
CA PHE A 232 12.16 0.81 -8.42
C PHE A 232 10.74 0.25 -8.35
N ILE A 233 10.07 0.32 -7.20
CA ILE A 233 8.69 -0.11 -7.04
C ILE A 233 7.80 0.73 -7.99
N PRO A 234 6.88 0.10 -8.76
CA PRO A 234 6.00 0.80 -9.70
C PRO A 234 5.00 1.73 -9.01
N MET A 235 4.67 1.48 -7.75
CA MET A 235 3.74 2.27 -6.94
C MET A 235 4.34 3.63 -6.56
N PRO A 236 3.72 4.76 -6.97
CA PRO A 236 4.30 6.10 -6.76
C PRO A 236 4.56 6.45 -5.30
N ALA A 237 3.62 6.13 -4.39
CA ALA A 237 3.76 6.45 -2.97
C ALA A 237 4.99 5.76 -2.35
N CYS A 238 5.17 4.47 -2.62
CA CYS A 238 6.31 3.67 -2.15
C CYS A 238 7.63 4.13 -2.76
N ARG A 239 7.62 4.48 -4.06
CA ARG A 239 8.79 5.00 -4.75
C ARG A 239 9.28 6.30 -4.12
N VAL A 240 8.38 7.26 -3.91
CA VAL A 240 8.71 8.55 -3.32
C VAL A 240 9.15 8.37 -1.86
N PHE A 241 8.44 7.55 -1.08
CA PHE A 241 8.84 7.20 0.28
C PHE A 241 10.29 6.67 0.35
N SER A 242 10.62 5.71 -0.52
CA SER A 242 11.93 5.07 -0.56
C SER A 242 13.05 6.05 -0.95
N MET A 243 12.77 6.98 -1.89
CA MET A 243 13.71 8.04 -2.26
C MET A 243 14.01 8.98 -1.09
N PHE A 244 12.97 9.43 -0.38
CA PHE A 244 13.12 10.31 0.79
C PHE A 244 13.86 9.61 1.93
N ALA A 245 13.54 8.34 2.20
CA ALA A 245 14.19 7.55 3.24
C ALA A 245 15.68 7.33 2.93
N ALA A 246 16.03 6.96 1.70
CA ALA A 246 17.42 6.75 1.29
C ALA A 246 18.27 8.01 1.49
N LEU A 247 17.76 9.18 1.10
CA LEU A 247 18.48 10.45 1.30
C LEU A 247 18.53 10.87 2.78
N ALA A 248 17.45 10.65 3.54
CA ALA A 248 17.41 11.00 4.96
C ALA A 248 18.43 10.17 5.77
N VAL A 249 18.51 8.86 5.53
CA VAL A 249 19.51 7.98 6.17
C VAL A 249 20.93 8.34 5.73
N LEU A 250 21.14 8.71 4.46
CA LEU A 250 22.45 9.18 3.98
C LEU A 250 22.88 10.48 4.70
N LEU A 251 21.99 11.46 4.81
CA LEU A 251 22.26 12.71 5.51
C LEU A 251 22.48 12.48 7.01
N ASP A 252 21.71 11.59 7.62
CA ASP A 252 21.84 11.19 9.01
C ASP A 252 23.23 10.58 9.28
N PHE A 253 23.66 9.64 8.44
CA PHE A 253 25.01 9.06 8.50
C PHE A 253 26.11 10.14 8.41
N LEU A 254 25.99 11.08 7.45
CA LEU A 254 26.97 12.15 7.29
C LEU A 254 27.03 13.07 8.51
N LEU A 255 25.88 13.43 9.08
CA LEU A 255 25.80 14.25 10.30
C LEU A 255 26.32 13.51 11.53
N GLN A 256 26.16 12.18 11.60
CA GLN A 256 26.67 11.38 12.71
C GLN A 256 28.20 11.28 12.69
N VAL A 257 28.78 10.94 11.54
CA VAL A 257 30.25 10.79 11.43
C VAL A 257 30.98 12.14 11.59
N THR A 258 30.31 13.26 11.30
CA THR A 258 30.90 14.60 11.39
C THR A 258 30.47 15.35 12.66
N ALA A 259 29.25 15.86 12.69
CA ALA A 259 28.74 16.73 13.75
C ALA A 259 28.60 15.99 15.08
N PHE A 260 28.06 14.78 15.09
CA PHE A 260 27.86 14.05 16.34
C PHE A 260 29.18 13.62 17.00
N VAL A 261 30.17 13.18 16.22
CA VAL A 261 31.54 12.92 16.73
C VAL A 261 32.13 14.18 17.39
N ALA A 262 31.96 15.37 16.78
CA ALA A 262 32.41 16.62 17.39
C ALA A 262 31.66 16.94 18.69
N LEU A 263 30.34 16.70 18.74
CA LEU A 263 29.53 16.89 19.95
C LEU A 263 29.92 15.95 21.09
N ILE A 264 30.31 14.71 20.77
CA ILE A 264 30.87 13.77 21.74
C ILE A 264 32.11 14.38 22.39
N VAL A 265 33.05 14.92 21.59
CA VAL A 265 34.28 15.54 22.13
C VAL A 265 33.93 16.69 23.08
N PHE A 266 33.01 17.58 22.68
CA PHE A 266 32.56 18.68 23.55
C PHE A 266 31.90 18.21 24.85
N ASP A 267 31.10 17.16 24.78
CA ASP A 267 30.43 16.60 25.95
C ASP A 267 31.41 15.91 26.91
N PHE A 268 32.45 15.24 26.41
CA PHE A 268 33.52 14.70 27.25
C PHE A 268 34.39 15.80 27.86
N LEU A 269 34.74 16.85 27.12
CA LEU A 269 35.44 18.03 27.65
C LEU A 269 34.64 18.70 28.77
N ARG A 270 33.33 18.87 28.57
CA ARG A 270 32.42 19.40 29.60
C ARG A 270 32.38 18.52 30.85
N ALA A 271 32.37 17.20 30.68
CA ALA A 271 32.35 16.25 31.80
C ALA A 271 33.66 16.29 32.62
N GLU A 272 34.81 16.46 31.96
CA GLU A 272 36.10 16.68 32.64
C GLU A 272 36.12 18.01 33.42
N ASP A 273 35.52 19.05 32.84
CA ASP A 273 35.36 20.38 33.46
C ASP A 273 34.37 20.44 34.64
N ARG A 274 33.66 19.34 34.93
CA ARG A 274 32.62 19.22 35.98
C ARG A 274 31.49 20.26 35.88
N ARG A 275 31.06 20.55 34.65
CA ARG A 275 29.89 21.42 34.40
C ARG A 275 28.60 20.58 34.38
N VAL A 276 27.49 21.19 34.78
CA VAL A 276 26.17 20.55 34.78
C VAL A 276 25.71 20.27 33.35
N ASP A 277 25.03 19.14 33.14
CA ASP A 277 24.68 18.64 31.81
C ASP A 277 23.75 19.59 31.02
N CYS A 278 22.54 19.83 31.54
CA CYS A 278 21.53 20.68 30.87
C CYS A 278 21.83 22.18 30.97
N PHE A 279 22.73 22.60 31.87
CA PHE A 279 23.11 24.00 32.06
C PHE A 279 24.65 24.13 32.11
N PRO A 280 25.33 24.11 30.95
CA PRO A 280 26.79 24.11 30.87
C PRO A 280 27.47 25.34 31.49
N CYS A 281 26.72 26.39 31.78
CA CYS A 281 27.18 27.61 32.45
C CYS A 281 27.44 27.43 33.95
N LEU A 282 26.91 26.37 34.58
CA LEU A 282 27.06 26.11 36.02
C LEU A 282 28.17 25.08 36.27
N LYS A 283 29.20 25.48 37.02
CA LYS A 283 30.30 24.60 37.46
C LYS A 283 30.07 24.15 38.89
N ILE A 284 30.15 22.84 39.15
CA ILE A 284 30.05 22.31 40.51
C ILE A 284 31.46 22.23 41.12
N SER A 285 31.70 23.05 42.14
CA SER A 285 32.88 22.92 43.00
C SER A 285 32.63 21.84 44.05
N SER A 286 33.46 20.78 44.06
CA SER A 286 33.47 19.85 45.19
C SER A 286 34.36 20.41 46.31
N PRO A 287 33.97 20.27 47.59
CA PRO A 287 34.88 20.48 48.70
C PRO A 287 36.02 19.44 48.64
N ASN A 288 37.20 19.83 49.14
CA ASN A 288 38.41 19.04 49.23
C ASN A 288 38.17 17.65 49.83
N THR A 289 38.59 16.60 49.12
CA THR A 289 39.21 15.41 49.72
C THR A 289 40.20 14.83 48.71
N ASP A 290 41.47 14.94 49.07
CA ASP A 290 42.59 14.17 48.55
C ASP A 290 42.35 12.65 48.66
N SER A 291 43.16 11.88 47.93
CA SER A 291 43.32 10.42 48.02
C SER A 291 42.21 9.57 47.38
N ASP A 292 42.27 9.44 46.04
CA ASP A 292 42.04 8.13 45.41
C ASP A 292 42.77 8.05 44.05
N LYS A 293 44.12 8.03 44.08
CA LYS A 293 44.95 7.49 42.99
C LYS A 293 44.95 5.96 43.06
N GLY A 294 43.77 5.36 43.17
CA GLY A 294 43.54 3.94 42.93
C GLY A 294 43.03 3.80 41.50
N THR A 295 43.66 2.92 40.73
CA THR A 295 43.29 2.52 39.36
C THR A 295 41.77 2.38 39.26
N ARG A 296 41.07 3.40 38.76
CA ARG A 296 39.61 3.36 38.54
C ARG A 296 39.36 2.47 37.33
N VAL A 297 39.50 1.16 37.51
CA VAL A 297 38.99 0.16 36.58
C VAL A 297 37.47 0.30 36.62
N ARG A 298 36.93 1.00 35.63
CA ARG A 298 35.49 1.12 35.43
C ARG A 298 34.96 -0.29 35.20
N ARG A 299 34.25 -0.85 36.18
CA ARG A 299 33.70 -2.21 36.09
C ARG A 299 32.87 -2.32 34.81
N PRO A 300 33.01 -3.40 34.02
CA PRO A 300 32.17 -3.61 32.86
C PRO A 300 30.70 -3.60 33.27
N GLY A 301 29.85 -2.99 32.46
CA GLY A 301 28.41 -2.92 32.73
C GLY A 301 27.81 -4.33 32.88
N LEU A 302 26.75 -4.43 33.69
CA LEU A 302 26.07 -5.71 33.99
C LEU A 302 25.72 -6.50 32.71
N LEU A 303 25.27 -5.80 31.67
CA LEU A 303 24.93 -6.39 30.38
C LEU A 303 26.14 -6.96 29.63
N ALA A 304 27.28 -6.26 29.60
CA ALA A 304 28.49 -6.74 28.97
C ALA A 304 29.05 -7.98 29.69
N ARG A 305 28.94 -8.00 31.03
CA ARG A 305 29.29 -9.15 31.84
C ARG A 305 28.40 -10.36 31.54
N TYR A 306 27.08 -10.16 31.46
CA TYR A 306 26.14 -11.21 31.08
C TYR A 306 26.44 -11.80 29.70
N MET A 307 26.68 -10.94 28.69
CA MET A 307 27.00 -11.39 27.33
C MET A 307 28.28 -12.23 27.27
N LYS A 308 29.32 -11.82 28.02
CA LYS A 308 30.64 -12.49 28.01
C LYS A 308 30.70 -13.75 28.89
N GLU A 309 30.08 -13.72 30.08
CA GLU A 309 30.20 -14.77 31.10
C GLU A 309 29.07 -15.82 31.04
N VAL A 310 27.87 -15.46 30.53
CA VAL A 310 26.71 -16.36 30.51
C VAL A 310 26.29 -16.69 29.08
N HIS A 311 25.99 -15.68 28.26
CA HIS A 311 25.41 -15.88 26.92
C HIS A 311 26.39 -16.58 25.97
N ALA A 312 27.63 -16.07 25.86
CA ALA A 312 28.63 -16.65 24.95
C ALA A 312 29.04 -18.10 25.31
N PRO A 313 29.30 -18.46 26.59
CA PRO A 313 29.63 -19.84 26.94
C PRO A 313 28.49 -20.84 26.68
N ILE A 314 27.22 -20.45 26.93
CA ILE A 314 26.06 -21.31 26.66
C ILE A 314 25.96 -21.62 25.17
N LEU A 315 26.11 -20.61 24.30
CA LEU A 315 26.12 -20.77 22.85
C LEU A 315 27.32 -21.58 22.34
N GLY A 316 28.43 -21.63 23.10
CA GLY A 316 29.62 -22.42 22.78
C GLY A 316 29.43 -23.93 22.94
N ILE A 317 28.43 -24.39 23.69
CA ILE A 317 28.20 -25.81 23.95
C ILE A 317 27.74 -26.51 22.67
N TRP A 318 28.41 -27.62 22.29
CA TRP A 318 28.16 -28.31 21.02
C TRP A 318 26.72 -28.79 20.84
N VAL A 319 26.09 -29.29 21.92
CA VAL A 319 24.67 -29.70 21.91
C VAL A 319 23.75 -28.51 21.65
N VAL A 320 24.01 -27.36 22.29
CA VAL A 320 23.22 -26.14 22.11
C VAL A 320 23.30 -25.65 20.66
N LYS A 321 24.48 -25.72 20.03
CA LYS A 321 24.65 -25.32 18.63
C LYS A 321 23.77 -26.11 17.66
N ILE A 322 23.74 -27.43 17.82
CA ILE A 322 22.90 -28.31 16.97
C ILE A 322 21.42 -28.02 17.21
N VAL A 323 21.01 -27.86 18.48
CA VAL A 323 19.62 -27.53 18.82
C VAL A 323 19.21 -26.19 18.23
N VAL A 324 20.04 -25.16 18.33
CA VAL A 324 19.78 -23.84 17.73
C VAL A 324 19.62 -23.95 16.22
N ILE A 325 20.55 -24.59 15.51
CA ILE A 325 20.43 -24.76 14.05
C ILE A 325 19.15 -25.51 13.66
N ALA A 326 18.83 -26.59 14.39
CA ALA A 326 17.62 -27.38 14.12
C ALA A 326 16.33 -26.58 14.33
N ILE A 327 16.25 -25.78 15.40
CA ILE A 327 15.08 -24.94 15.70
C ILE A 327 14.90 -23.87 14.62
N PHE A 328 15.96 -23.13 14.29
CA PHE A 328 15.87 -22.05 13.30
C PHE A 328 15.57 -22.60 11.89
N ALA A 329 16.16 -23.74 11.51
CA ALA A 329 15.82 -24.40 10.25
C ALA A 329 14.35 -24.86 10.22
N ALA A 330 13.84 -25.41 11.33
CA ALA A 330 12.43 -25.82 11.42
C ALA A 330 11.48 -24.62 11.34
N ILE A 331 11.81 -23.50 11.99
CA ILE A 331 11.06 -22.25 11.89
C ILE A 331 11.04 -21.78 10.44
N THR A 332 12.19 -21.70 9.76
CA THR A 332 12.24 -21.26 8.36
C THR A 332 11.45 -22.17 7.42
N VAL A 333 11.51 -23.49 7.59
CA VAL A 333 10.70 -24.42 6.78
C VAL A 333 9.20 -24.23 7.04
N ALA A 334 8.80 -24.05 8.31
CA ALA A 334 7.41 -23.75 8.65
C ALA A 334 6.95 -22.40 8.06
N SER A 335 7.80 -21.37 8.12
CA SER A 335 7.57 -20.06 7.53
C SER A 335 7.40 -20.13 6.01
N ILE A 336 8.19 -20.93 5.30
CA ILE A 336 8.02 -21.15 3.84
C ILE A 336 6.64 -21.75 3.55
N ALA A 337 6.21 -22.74 4.33
CA ALA A 337 4.89 -23.35 4.15
C ALA A 337 3.76 -22.33 4.43
N LEU A 338 3.90 -21.52 5.47
CA LEU A 338 2.93 -20.50 5.86
C LEU A 338 2.88 -19.31 4.89
N ALA A 339 4.01 -18.92 4.29
CA ALA A 339 4.09 -17.80 3.35
C ALA A 339 3.16 -17.96 2.14
N THR A 340 2.82 -19.20 1.76
CA THR A 340 1.86 -19.49 0.68
C THR A 340 0.42 -19.09 0.99
N ARG A 341 0.09 -18.83 2.26
CA ARG A 341 -1.24 -18.40 2.72
C ARG A 341 -1.42 -16.88 2.78
N VAL A 342 -0.36 -16.10 2.54
CA VAL A 342 -0.46 -14.64 2.59
C VAL A 342 -1.31 -14.15 1.42
N GLU A 343 -2.43 -13.51 1.73
CA GLU A 343 -3.35 -13.00 0.72
C GLU A 343 -2.90 -11.60 0.23
N PRO A 344 -2.93 -11.31 -1.08
CA PRO A 344 -2.67 -9.97 -1.59
C PRO A 344 -3.88 -9.06 -1.38
N GLY A 345 -3.67 -7.87 -0.79
CA GLY A 345 -4.78 -6.97 -0.51
C GLY A 345 -4.52 -5.89 0.53
N LEU A 346 -5.39 -4.89 0.54
CA LEU A 346 -5.56 -3.96 1.64
C LEU A 346 -7.06 -3.71 1.79
N GLU A 347 -7.66 -4.26 2.84
CA GLU A 347 -9.07 -4.01 3.13
C GLU A 347 -9.32 -2.53 3.42
N GLN A 348 -10.29 -1.95 2.72
CA GLN A 348 -10.63 -0.53 2.84
C GLN A 348 -11.04 -0.14 4.26
N GLN A 349 -11.67 -1.06 5.00
CA GLN A 349 -12.11 -0.86 6.37
C GLN A 349 -10.94 -0.64 7.34
N ILE A 350 -9.78 -1.27 7.11
CA ILE A 350 -8.58 -1.15 7.95
C ILE A 350 -7.92 0.23 7.78
N VAL A 351 -8.12 0.88 6.62
CA VAL A 351 -7.55 2.21 6.35
C VAL A 351 -8.40 3.33 6.96
N LEU A 352 -9.60 3.03 7.47
CA LEU A 352 -10.51 4.03 8.00
C LEU A 352 -10.50 4.00 9.54
N PRO A 353 -10.76 5.15 10.19
CA PRO A 353 -10.90 5.20 11.63
C PRO A 353 -11.96 4.22 12.14
N ARG A 354 -11.71 3.59 13.30
CA ARG A 354 -12.65 2.68 13.97
C ARG A 354 -13.99 3.32 14.31
N ASP A 355 -13.99 4.63 14.56
CA ASP A 355 -15.17 5.43 14.89
C ASP A 355 -15.86 6.04 13.65
N SER A 356 -15.38 5.73 12.44
CA SER A 356 -15.93 6.28 11.20
C SER A 356 -17.30 5.68 10.86
N TYR A 357 -18.22 6.53 10.39
CA TYR A 357 -19.53 6.11 9.89
C TYR A 357 -19.42 5.20 8.65
N LEU A 358 -18.30 5.28 7.92
CA LEU A 358 -18.03 4.43 6.77
C LEU A 358 -17.85 2.96 7.14
N GLN A 359 -17.43 2.64 8.37
CA GLN A 359 -17.33 1.25 8.86
C GLN A 359 -18.69 0.55 8.78
N GLY A 360 -19.75 1.20 9.28
CA GLY A 360 -21.12 0.70 9.21
C GLY A 360 -21.64 0.62 7.78
N TYR A 361 -21.29 1.60 6.94
CA TYR A 361 -21.64 1.60 5.52
C TYR A 361 -21.07 0.38 4.78
N PHE A 362 -19.76 0.12 4.85
CA PHE A 362 -19.16 -1.01 4.14
C PHE A 362 -19.66 -2.37 4.64
N LYS A 363 -19.94 -2.49 5.94
CA LYS A 363 -20.58 -3.69 6.50
C LYS A 363 -21.97 -3.93 5.90
N ASN A 364 -22.81 -2.89 5.85
CA ASN A 364 -24.16 -3.00 5.30
C ASN A 364 -24.16 -3.21 3.78
N VAL A 365 -23.21 -2.62 3.07
CA VAL A 365 -23.02 -2.87 1.63
C VAL A 365 -22.69 -4.34 1.38
N SER A 366 -21.75 -4.93 2.12
CA SER A 366 -21.40 -6.34 1.90
C SER A 366 -22.50 -7.34 2.30
N GLU A 367 -23.32 -6.99 3.28
CA GLU A 367 -24.43 -7.84 3.75
C GLU A 367 -25.66 -7.77 2.83
N TYR A 368 -26.07 -6.55 2.45
CA TYR A 368 -27.35 -6.31 1.77
C TYR A 368 -27.23 -6.09 0.26
N LEU A 369 -26.11 -5.56 -0.25
CA LEU A 369 -26.02 -5.26 -1.68
C LEU A 369 -25.90 -6.56 -2.49
N ARG A 370 -26.83 -6.76 -3.44
CA ARG A 370 -26.89 -7.97 -4.28
C ARG A 370 -26.32 -7.77 -5.68
N ILE A 371 -25.75 -6.60 -5.97
CA ILE A 371 -25.11 -6.30 -7.25
C ILE A 371 -23.77 -5.58 -7.01
N GLY A 372 -22.75 -5.93 -7.79
CA GLY A 372 -21.44 -5.29 -7.71
C GLY A 372 -21.35 -3.99 -8.49
N PRO A 373 -20.13 -3.42 -8.57
CA PRO A 373 -19.87 -2.22 -9.37
C PRO A 373 -20.21 -2.43 -10.85
N PRO A 374 -20.58 -1.35 -11.58
CA PRO A 374 -20.82 -1.43 -13.02
C PRO A 374 -19.52 -1.78 -13.77
N LEU A 375 -19.65 -2.60 -14.80
CA LEU A 375 -18.60 -3.05 -15.70
C LEU A 375 -18.94 -2.62 -17.13
N TYR A 376 -17.98 -2.02 -17.82
CA TYR A 376 -18.14 -1.54 -19.19
C TYR A 376 -17.18 -2.29 -20.09
N PHE A 377 -17.69 -2.99 -21.09
CA PHE A 377 -16.87 -3.50 -22.19
C PHE A 377 -16.81 -2.45 -23.28
N VAL A 378 -15.63 -1.86 -23.45
CA VAL A 378 -15.40 -0.78 -24.42
C VAL A 378 -14.80 -1.37 -25.69
N VAL A 379 -15.46 -1.10 -26.82
CA VAL A 379 -15.04 -1.51 -28.16
C VAL A 379 -14.50 -0.29 -28.89
N LYS A 380 -13.28 -0.38 -29.42
CA LYS A 380 -12.60 0.72 -30.12
C LYS A 380 -12.59 0.53 -31.63
N ASN A 381 -12.68 1.65 -32.35
CA ASN A 381 -12.46 1.76 -33.80
C ASN A 381 -13.18 0.68 -34.61
N TYR A 382 -14.47 0.47 -34.33
CA TYR A 382 -15.22 -0.61 -34.94
C TYR A 382 -16.20 -0.07 -36.00
N ASN A 383 -16.29 -0.80 -37.11
CA ASN A 383 -17.24 -0.49 -38.16
C ASN A 383 -18.53 -1.27 -37.92
N TYR A 384 -19.54 -0.57 -37.41
CA TYR A 384 -20.86 -1.13 -37.10
C TYR A 384 -21.74 -1.32 -38.34
N SER A 385 -21.22 -0.94 -39.51
CA SER A 385 -22.02 -0.61 -40.68
C SER A 385 -21.71 -1.43 -41.94
N SER A 386 -20.79 -2.39 -41.88
CA SER A 386 -20.49 -3.24 -43.04
C SER A 386 -21.59 -4.29 -43.27
N GLU A 387 -21.81 -4.64 -44.55
CA GLU A 387 -22.85 -5.59 -44.97
C GLU A 387 -22.72 -6.94 -44.23
N SER A 388 -23.56 -7.09 -43.21
CA SER A 388 -23.83 -8.27 -42.36
C SER A 388 -22.70 -8.83 -41.48
N ASN A 389 -21.45 -8.95 -41.93
CA ASN A 389 -20.48 -9.79 -41.20
C ASN A 389 -19.93 -9.21 -39.90
N GLN A 390 -19.73 -7.88 -39.79
CA GLN A 390 -19.14 -7.29 -38.56
C GLN A 390 -20.20 -7.03 -37.49
N THR A 391 -21.36 -6.50 -37.88
CA THR A 391 -22.47 -6.28 -36.92
C THR A 391 -22.90 -7.58 -36.24
N ASN A 392 -22.88 -8.70 -36.97
CA ASN A 392 -23.21 -10.04 -36.45
C ASN A 392 -22.22 -10.56 -35.41
N GLN A 393 -20.97 -10.09 -35.41
CA GLN A 393 -19.96 -10.44 -34.40
C GLN A 393 -20.18 -9.72 -33.06
N LEU A 394 -21.10 -8.75 -33.01
CA LEU A 394 -21.36 -7.95 -31.81
C LEU A 394 -22.75 -8.23 -31.22
N CYS A 395 -23.79 -8.25 -32.05
CA CYS A 395 -25.19 -8.33 -31.63
C CYS A 395 -25.60 -9.68 -31.01
N SER A 396 -26.72 -9.71 -30.27
CA SER A 396 -27.26 -10.92 -29.63
C SER A 396 -28.64 -11.35 -30.14
N ILE A 397 -29.19 -10.63 -31.12
CA ILE A 397 -30.51 -10.92 -31.73
C ILE A 397 -30.44 -12.01 -32.81
N SER A 398 -31.58 -12.32 -33.41
CA SER A 398 -31.67 -13.25 -34.54
C SER A 398 -30.73 -12.84 -35.68
N GLN A 399 -30.10 -13.84 -36.32
CA GLN A 399 -29.10 -13.69 -37.39
C GLN A 399 -27.72 -13.17 -36.94
N CYS A 400 -27.49 -12.97 -35.63
CA CYS A 400 -26.16 -12.71 -35.08
C CYS A 400 -25.37 -14.01 -34.87
N ASP A 401 -24.04 -13.90 -34.82
CA ASP A 401 -23.18 -15.05 -34.61
C ASP A 401 -23.33 -15.62 -33.19
N SER A 402 -23.31 -16.95 -33.07
CA SER A 402 -23.40 -17.62 -31.76
C SER A 402 -22.22 -17.27 -30.82
N ASN A 403 -21.08 -16.89 -31.38
CA ASN A 403 -19.87 -16.45 -30.67
C ASN A 403 -19.68 -14.92 -30.72
N SER A 404 -20.76 -14.16 -30.94
CA SER A 404 -20.73 -12.70 -30.87
C SER A 404 -20.34 -12.21 -29.47
N LEU A 405 -19.84 -10.97 -29.37
CA LEU A 405 -19.43 -10.39 -28.09
C LEU A 405 -20.55 -10.43 -27.04
N LEU A 406 -21.77 -10.05 -27.40
CA LEU A 406 -22.88 -9.99 -26.45
C LEU A 406 -23.39 -11.38 -26.06
N ASN A 407 -23.38 -12.35 -26.99
CA ASN A 407 -23.69 -13.75 -26.66
C ASN A 407 -22.62 -14.37 -25.74
N GLU A 408 -21.35 -14.04 -25.96
CA GLU A 408 -20.24 -14.44 -25.09
C GLU A 408 -20.39 -13.83 -23.68
N ILE A 409 -20.70 -12.54 -23.57
CA ILE A 409 -20.96 -11.89 -22.27
C ILE A 409 -22.18 -12.51 -21.58
N ALA A 410 -23.27 -12.75 -22.31
CA ALA A 410 -24.45 -13.42 -21.78
C ALA A 410 -24.12 -14.83 -21.26
N ARG A 411 -23.29 -15.58 -22.00
CA ARG A 411 -22.83 -16.91 -21.57
C ARG A 411 -21.99 -16.87 -20.29
N GLU A 412 -21.11 -15.87 -20.16
CA GLU A 412 -20.33 -15.69 -18.93
C GLU A 412 -21.20 -15.28 -17.74
N SER A 413 -22.29 -14.51 -17.97
CA SER A 413 -23.24 -14.15 -16.92
C SER A 413 -24.01 -15.35 -16.33
N LEU A 414 -24.07 -16.48 -17.05
CA LEU A 414 -24.63 -17.72 -16.54
C LEU A 414 -23.68 -18.47 -15.57
N ARG A 415 -22.42 -18.03 -15.45
CA ARG A 415 -21.40 -18.60 -14.56
C ARG A 415 -20.82 -17.52 -13.62
N PRO A 416 -21.65 -16.86 -12.80
CA PRO A 416 -21.26 -15.69 -12.01
C PRO A 416 -20.13 -15.99 -11.00
N GLU A 417 -20.03 -17.22 -10.49
CA GLU A 417 -19.00 -17.65 -9.53
C GLU A 417 -17.58 -17.61 -10.10
N SER A 418 -17.41 -17.80 -11.42
CA SER A 418 -16.09 -17.79 -12.07
C SER A 418 -15.84 -16.55 -12.90
N SER A 419 -16.87 -16.03 -13.57
CA SER A 419 -16.75 -14.86 -14.45
C SER A 419 -16.85 -13.53 -13.69
N HIS A 420 -17.44 -13.55 -12.48
CA HIS A 420 -17.82 -12.38 -11.72
C HIS A 420 -18.70 -11.39 -12.50
N ILE A 421 -19.43 -11.86 -13.52
CA ILE A 421 -20.39 -11.07 -14.28
C ILE A 421 -21.79 -11.49 -13.81
N ALA A 422 -22.55 -10.54 -13.26
CA ALA A 422 -23.86 -10.83 -12.68
C ALA A 422 -24.98 -10.93 -13.72
N LYS A 423 -24.88 -10.15 -14.80
CA LYS A 423 -25.96 -9.98 -15.77
C LYS A 423 -25.45 -9.90 -17.21
N PRO A 424 -26.28 -10.19 -18.21
CA PRO A 424 -25.99 -9.85 -19.60
C PRO A 424 -25.77 -8.35 -19.76
N ALA A 425 -24.97 -7.94 -20.76
CA ALA A 425 -24.74 -6.53 -21.01
C ALA A 425 -25.95 -5.87 -21.69
N ALA A 426 -26.23 -4.64 -21.27
CA ALA A 426 -27.14 -3.76 -21.98
C ALA A 426 -26.53 -3.38 -23.34
N SER A 427 -27.33 -3.58 -24.39
CA SER A 427 -26.88 -3.46 -25.77
C SER A 427 -27.64 -2.36 -26.50
N TRP A 428 -26.96 -1.24 -26.71
CA TRP A 428 -27.49 -0.15 -27.53
C TRP A 428 -27.69 -0.58 -28.98
N LEU A 429 -26.87 -1.53 -29.48
CA LEU A 429 -26.95 -2.05 -30.85
C LEU A 429 -28.18 -2.92 -31.04
N ASP A 430 -28.45 -3.86 -30.12
CA ASP A 430 -29.63 -4.72 -30.22
C ASP A 430 -30.91 -3.88 -30.07
N ASP A 431 -30.94 -2.94 -29.13
CA ASP A 431 -32.08 -2.04 -28.96
C ASP A 431 -32.27 -1.12 -30.16
N PHE A 432 -31.19 -0.66 -30.79
CA PHE A 432 -31.26 0.10 -32.04
C PHE A 432 -31.83 -0.74 -33.20
N LEU A 433 -31.34 -1.97 -33.39
CA LEU A 433 -31.80 -2.85 -34.46
C LEU A 433 -33.29 -3.22 -34.27
N VAL A 434 -33.72 -3.46 -33.04
CA VAL A 434 -35.15 -3.66 -32.71
C VAL A 434 -35.96 -2.39 -32.96
N TRP A 435 -35.45 -1.22 -32.56
CA TRP A 435 -36.13 0.07 -32.76
C TRP A 435 -36.33 0.43 -34.25
N VAL A 436 -35.36 0.06 -35.09
CA VAL A 436 -35.41 0.26 -36.55
C VAL A 436 -36.26 -0.81 -37.26
N SER A 437 -36.48 -1.97 -36.63
CA SER A 437 -37.17 -3.10 -37.24
C SER A 437 -38.58 -2.74 -37.74
N PRO A 438 -38.96 -3.17 -38.97
CA PRO A 438 -40.33 -3.05 -39.46
C PRO A 438 -41.38 -3.72 -38.56
N GLU A 439 -40.97 -4.69 -37.74
CA GLU A 439 -41.85 -5.41 -36.81
C GLU A 439 -42.17 -4.59 -35.54
N ALA A 440 -41.34 -3.61 -35.20
CA ALA A 440 -41.53 -2.72 -34.05
C ALA A 440 -42.46 -1.55 -34.42
N PHE A 441 -43.75 -1.85 -34.56
CA PHE A 441 -44.77 -0.86 -34.91
C PHE A 441 -44.76 0.34 -33.95
N GLY A 442 -44.63 1.55 -34.50
CA GLY A 442 -44.72 2.81 -33.73
C GLY A 442 -43.40 3.39 -33.23
N CYS A 443 -42.26 2.69 -33.37
CA CYS A 443 -40.96 3.15 -32.88
C CYS A 443 -40.26 4.17 -33.80
N CYS A 444 -39.81 3.73 -34.97
CA CYS A 444 -39.12 4.59 -35.94
C CYS A 444 -40.11 5.07 -37.00
N ARG A 445 -40.52 6.35 -36.92
CA ARG A 445 -41.42 7.01 -37.87
C ARG A 445 -40.82 8.29 -38.42
N LYS A 446 -41.31 8.74 -39.58
CA LYS A 446 -40.90 9.99 -40.23
C LYS A 446 -42.10 10.88 -40.55
N PHE A 447 -41.93 12.19 -40.42
CA PHE A 447 -42.89 13.16 -40.95
C PHE A 447 -42.82 13.20 -42.47
N THR A 448 -43.82 13.83 -43.10
CA THR A 448 -43.79 14.18 -44.53
C THR A 448 -42.55 14.98 -44.93
N ASN A 449 -42.00 15.76 -44.00
CA ASN A 449 -40.75 16.53 -44.16
C ASN A 449 -39.46 15.71 -43.92
N ALA A 450 -39.55 14.37 -43.86
CA ALA A 450 -38.44 13.45 -43.61
C ALA A 450 -37.71 13.61 -42.26
N THR A 451 -38.27 14.37 -41.32
CA THR A 451 -37.78 14.49 -39.94
C THR A 451 -38.33 13.38 -39.05
N TYR A 452 -37.68 13.13 -37.91
CA TYR A 452 -38.11 12.12 -36.93
C TYR A 452 -39.50 12.44 -36.36
N CYS A 453 -40.43 11.48 -36.42
CA CYS A 453 -41.75 11.55 -35.79
C CYS A 453 -41.73 10.71 -34.50
N PRO A 454 -41.84 11.34 -33.30
CA PRO A 454 -41.84 10.62 -32.03
C PRO A 454 -43.15 9.83 -31.86
N PRO A 455 -43.19 8.81 -30.98
CA PRO A 455 -44.41 8.05 -30.66
C PRO A 455 -45.63 8.90 -30.28
N ASP A 456 -46.84 8.38 -30.46
CA ASP A 456 -48.10 9.13 -30.32
C ASP A 456 -48.35 9.58 -28.87
N ASP A 457 -47.78 8.87 -27.89
CA ASP A 457 -47.79 9.22 -26.47
C ASP A 457 -46.77 10.31 -26.07
N GLN A 458 -46.07 10.95 -27.01
CA GLN A 458 -45.04 11.96 -26.76
C GLN A 458 -45.28 13.30 -27.47
N PRO A 459 -44.83 14.43 -26.90
CA PRO A 459 -44.88 15.73 -27.58
C PRO A 459 -43.94 15.74 -28.80
N PRO A 460 -44.33 16.36 -29.94
CA PRO A 460 -45.48 17.25 -30.15
C PRO A 460 -46.81 16.55 -30.50
N CYS A 461 -46.83 15.21 -30.60
CA CYS A 461 -48.02 14.44 -30.98
C CYS A 461 -49.09 14.40 -29.87
N CYS A 462 -48.69 14.55 -28.60
CA CYS A 462 -49.58 14.76 -27.47
C CYS A 462 -49.44 16.17 -26.85
N SER A 463 -50.56 16.86 -26.55
CA SER A 463 -50.57 18.19 -25.92
C SER A 463 -50.64 18.09 -24.40
N SER A 464 -49.84 18.88 -23.69
CA SER A 464 -49.74 18.91 -22.21
C SER A 464 -50.98 19.43 -21.46
N GLY A 465 -52.08 19.75 -22.16
CA GLY A 465 -53.27 20.42 -21.60
C GLY A 465 -54.49 19.53 -21.34
N SER A 466 -54.49 18.26 -21.76
CA SER A 466 -55.53 17.27 -21.43
C SER A 466 -54.87 16.08 -20.75
N GLY A 467 -55.47 15.55 -19.68
CA GLY A 467 -54.90 14.50 -18.83
C GLY A 467 -54.26 13.33 -19.59
N SER A 468 -53.28 12.68 -18.93
CA SER A 468 -52.46 11.53 -19.35
C SER A 468 -52.60 11.13 -20.83
N CYS A 469 -51.56 11.34 -21.64
CA CYS A 469 -51.46 10.85 -23.01
C CYS A 469 -51.85 9.36 -23.08
N GLY A 470 -53.11 9.09 -23.40
CA GLY A 470 -53.69 7.76 -23.43
C GLY A 470 -54.19 7.48 -24.84
N LEU A 471 -53.69 6.38 -25.41
CA LEU A 471 -54.14 5.56 -26.55
C LEU A 471 -54.86 6.16 -27.78
N GLY A 472 -55.04 7.48 -27.92
CA GLY A 472 -55.96 8.06 -28.93
C GLY A 472 -55.47 9.29 -29.68
N GLY A 473 -54.27 9.82 -29.39
CA GLY A 473 -53.72 11.00 -30.06
C GLY A 473 -52.91 10.64 -31.30
N LEU A 474 -53.55 10.23 -32.41
CA LEU A 474 -52.80 10.00 -33.66
C LEU A 474 -52.13 11.29 -34.11
N CYS A 475 -50.80 11.25 -34.31
CA CYS A 475 -50.04 12.35 -34.88
C CYS A 475 -50.47 12.59 -36.35
N LYS A 476 -51.31 13.60 -36.59
CA LYS A 476 -51.99 13.85 -37.89
C LYS A 476 -51.03 14.04 -39.07
N ASP A 477 -49.81 14.51 -38.82
CA ASP A 477 -48.80 14.85 -39.84
C ASP A 477 -47.76 13.73 -40.10
N CYS A 478 -47.84 12.60 -39.40
CA CYS A 478 -47.02 11.42 -39.68
C CYS A 478 -47.76 10.54 -40.69
N THR A 479 -47.28 10.51 -41.94
CA THR A 479 -47.85 9.87 -43.15
C THR A 479 -49.04 8.91 -42.93
N THR A 480 -50.26 9.43 -42.77
CA THR A 480 -51.52 8.73 -42.42
C THR A 480 -52.13 7.83 -43.52
N ILE A 481 -51.30 7.12 -44.30
CA ILE A 481 -51.77 6.12 -45.28
C ILE A 481 -51.10 4.79 -44.95
N LEU A 482 -51.93 3.76 -44.78
CA LEU A 482 -51.72 2.40 -44.25
C LEU A 482 -50.50 1.58 -44.75
N GLU A 483 -49.54 2.15 -45.49
CA GLU A 483 -48.33 1.48 -46.01
C GLU A 483 -47.01 2.28 -45.86
N PHE A 484 -47.00 3.44 -45.15
CA PHE A 484 -45.87 4.39 -45.15
C PHE A 484 -45.41 4.91 -43.76
N TRP A 485 -45.75 4.24 -42.65
CA TRP A 485 -45.42 4.72 -41.30
C TRP A 485 -43.98 4.45 -40.82
N GLN A 486 -43.32 3.43 -41.37
CA GLN A 486 -42.05 2.92 -40.84
C GLN A 486 -40.83 3.58 -41.50
N CYS A 487 -39.72 3.68 -40.75
CA CYS A 487 -38.45 4.18 -41.27
C CYS A 487 -37.92 3.36 -42.46
N PHE A 488 -38.12 2.04 -42.45
CA PHE A 488 -37.69 1.12 -43.50
C PHE A 488 -38.74 0.04 -43.76
N ARG A 489 -38.78 -0.49 -44.98
CA ARG A 489 -39.47 -1.75 -45.32
C ARG A 489 -38.47 -2.90 -45.29
N HIS A 490 -38.94 -4.15 -45.21
CA HIS A 490 -38.06 -5.33 -45.32
C HIS A 490 -37.24 -5.32 -46.63
N ALA A 491 -37.79 -4.77 -47.72
CA ALA A 491 -37.07 -4.64 -49.00
C ALA A 491 -35.93 -3.60 -48.98
N ASP A 492 -35.94 -2.66 -48.02
CA ASP A 492 -34.93 -1.61 -47.89
C ASP A 492 -33.75 -2.02 -46.99
N LEU A 493 -33.87 -3.18 -46.33
CA LEU A 493 -32.89 -3.74 -45.40
C LEU A 493 -32.21 -4.95 -46.06
N ASN A 494 -30.90 -5.08 -45.88
CA ASN A 494 -30.16 -6.25 -46.33
C ASN A 494 -30.08 -7.26 -45.18
N ASN A 495 -30.78 -8.40 -45.29
CA ASN A 495 -30.94 -9.38 -44.19
C ASN A 495 -31.39 -8.72 -42.87
N ASP A 496 -32.43 -7.88 -42.91
CA ASP A 496 -32.93 -7.13 -41.75
C ASP A 496 -31.86 -6.26 -41.04
N ARG A 497 -30.84 -5.80 -41.78
CA ARG A 497 -29.83 -4.85 -41.32
C ARG A 497 -29.82 -3.57 -42.16
N PRO A 498 -29.65 -2.38 -41.54
CA PRO A 498 -29.51 -1.13 -42.26
C PRO A 498 -28.11 -1.02 -42.90
N SER A 499 -28.05 -0.42 -44.09
CA SER A 499 -26.79 -0.03 -44.74
C SER A 499 -26.06 1.07 -43.96
N THR A 500 -24.78 1.32 -44.26
CA THR A 500 -23.99 2.37 -43.59
C THR A 500 -24.63 3.75 -43.60
N MET A 501 -25.19 4.14 -44.73
CA MET A 501 -25.83 5.45 -44.85
C MET A 501 -27.11 5.52 -44.01
N GLN A 502 -27.92 4.47 -44.02
CA GLN A 502 -29.15 4.36 -43.22
C GLN A 502 -28.84 4.33 -41.71
N PHE A 503 -27.83 3.56 -41.30
CA PHE A 503 -27.38 3.49 -39.91
C PHE A 503 -26.93 4.87 -39.40
N LYS A 504 -26.12 5.58 -40.19
CA LYS A 504 -25.63 6.93 -39.88
C LYS A 504 -26.77 7.93 -39.71
N GLU A 505 -27.78 7.85 -40.57
CA GLU A 505 -28.91 8.78 -40.54
C GLU A 505 -29.82 8.55 -39.33
N LYS A 506 -30.06 7.29 -38.95
CA LYS A 506 -31.06 6.93 -37.93
C LYS A 506 -30.51 6.78 -36.52
N LEU A 507 -29.21 6.53 -36.34
CA LEU A 507 -28.60 6.37 -35.01
C LEU A 507 -28.81 7.62 -34.10
N PRO A 508 -28.63 8.87 -34.57
CA PRO A 508 -28.91 10.05 -33.74
C PRO A 508 -30.38 10.18 -33.33
N TRP A 509 -31.31 9.70 -34.16
CA TRP A 509 -32.74 9.70 -33.84
C TRP A 509 -33.01 8.71 -32.71
N PHE A 510 -32.41 7.52 -32.75
CA PHE A 510 -32.53 6.55 -31.66
C PHE A 510 -31.96 7.07 -30.34
N LEU A 511 -30.78 7.70 -30.36
CA LEU A 511 -30.14 8.23 -29.15
C LEU A 511 -30.88 9.44 -28.55
N SER A 512 -31.74 10.11 -29.33
CA SER A 512 -32.63 11.17 -28.85
C SER A 512 -34.06 10.68 -28.55
N ALA A 513 -34.44 9.47 -29.00
CA ALA A 513 -35.75 8.89 -28.75
C ALA A 513 -35.93 8.51 -27.28
N LEU A 514 -37.02 9.01 -26.68
CA LEU A 514 -37.45 8.66 -25.34
C LEU A 514 -38.21 7.33 -25.37
N PRO A 515 -38.02 6.42 -24.40
CA PRO A 515 -38.89 5.26 -24.27
C PRO A 515 -40.33 5.72 -24.04
N SER A 516 -41.29 4.99 -24.61
CA SER A 516 -42.72 5.32 -24.70
C SER A 516 -43.56 4.06 -24.41
N ALA A 517 -44.86 4.21 -24.13
CA ALA A 517 -45.76 3.06 -24.01
C ALA A 517 -45.95 2.35 -25.36
N ASP A 518 -46.02 3.14 -26.44
CA ASP A 518 -46.12 2.66 -27.82
C ASP A 518 -44.78 2.12 -28.34
N CYS A 519 -43.66 2.62 -27.82
CA CYS A 519 -42.32 2.15 -28.14
C CYS A 519 -41.42 2.07 -26.90
N ALA A 520 -41.31 0.88 -26.31
CA ALA A 520 -40.50 0.67 -25.11
C ALA A 520 -38.98 0.87 -25.32
N LYS A 521 -38.50 0.76 -26.57
CA LYS A 521 -37.09 0.88 -26.93
C LYS A 521 -36.75 2.33 -27.28
N GLY A 522 -35.82 2.94 -26.55
CA GLY A 522 -35.34 4.29 -26.83
C GLY A 522 -33.93 4.46 -26.28
N GLY A 523 -33.07 5.16 -27.01
CA GLY A 523 -31.66 5.31 -26.65
C GLY A 523 -31.39 6.46 -25.68
N HIS A 524 -32.33 7.40 -25.54
CA HIS A 524 -32.14 8.55 -24.68
C HIS A 524 -32.07 8.18 -23.19
N GLY A 525 -31.05 8.70 -22.50
CA GLY A 525 -30.79 8.43 -21.08
C GLY A 525 -30.06 7.11 -20.81
N ALA A 526 -30.41 6.03 -21.52
CA ALA A 526 -29.75 4.73 -21.36
C ALA A 526 -28.39 4.64 -22.09
N TYR A 527 -28.32 5.15 -23.33
CA TYR A 527 -27.16 4.96 -24.23
C TYR A 527 -26.54 6.25 -24.76
N THR A 528 -27.07 7.42 -24.37
CA THR A 528 -26.58 8.73 -24.84
C THR A 528 -25.09 8.95 -24.59
N GLY A 529 -24.55 8.45 -23.46
CA GLY A 529 -23.12 8.49 -23.13
C GLY A 529 -22.35 7.23 -23.52
N SER A 530 -22.99 6.24 -24.14
CA SER A 530 -22.37 4.94 -24.44
C SER A 530 -21.76 4.86 -25.84
N VAL A 531 -22.07 5.82 -26.73
CA VAL A 531 -21.62 5.85 -28.12
C VAL A 531 -20.99 7.20 -28.44
N GLU A 532 -19.73 7.19 -28.88
CA GLU A 532 -19.02 8.41 -29.27
C GLU A 532 -19.26 8.73 -30.76
N LEU A 533 -20.04 9.77 -31.01
CA LEU A 533 -20.39 10.23 -32.37
C LEU A 533 -19.43 11.28 -32.93
N GLN A 534 -18.54 11.84 -32.09
CA GLN A 534 -17.55 12.83 -32.52
C GLN A 534 -16.52 12.16 -33.44
N GLY A 535 -16.34 12.67 -34.66
CA GLY A 535 -15.44 12.07 -35.65
C GLY A 535 -16.03 10.95 -36.52
N TYR A 536 -17.36 10.76 -36.51
CA TYR A 536 -18.07 9.78 -37.36
C TYR A 536 -18.17 10.20 -38.85
N GLU A 537 -17.04 10.61 -39.44
CA GLU A 537 -16.97 11.00 -40.86
C GLU A 537 -16.73 9.78 -41.77
N ASN A 538 -15.97 8.79 -41.31
CA ASN A 538 -15.51 7.63 -42.10
C ASN A 538 -16.36 6.35 -41.92
N GLY A 539 -17.52 6.42 -41.25
CA GLY A 539 -18.39 5.25 -41.00
C GLY A 539 -17.93 4.33 -39.85
N VAL A 540 -16.84 4.67 -39.16
CA VAL A 540 -16.29 3.95 -37.99
C VAL A 540 -16.62 4.71 -36.72
N ILE A 541 -17.17 4.02 -35.72
CA ILE A 541 -17.39 4.59 -34.38
C ILE A 541 -16.09 4.41 -33.59
N GLN A 542 -15.55 5.51 -33.04
CA GLN A 542 -14.27 5.51 -32.34
C GLN A 542 -14.31 4.71 -31.04
N ALA A 543 -15.38 4.90 -30.25
CA ALA A 543 -15.62 4.15 -29.03
C ALA A 543 -17.11 3.88 -28.83
N SER A 544 -17.42 2.65 -28.41
CA SER A 544 -18.73 2.33 -27.83
C SER A 544 -18.55 1.49 -26.58
N SER A 545 -19.52 1.53 -25.68
CA SER A 545 -19.49 0.77 -24.42
C SER A 545 -20.75 -0.06 -24.21
N PHE A 546 -20.55 -1.26 -23.69
CA PHE A 546 -21.61 -2.18 -23.29
C PHE A 546 -21.57 -2.33 -21.77
N ARG A 547 -22.62 -1.87 -21.10
CA ARG A 547 -22.70 -1.85 -19.64
C ARG A 547 -23.27 -3.16 -19.10
N THR A 548 -22.59 -3.75 -18.14
CA THR A 548 -23.09 -4.82 -17.27
C THR A 548 -22.71 -4.51 -15.82
N TYR A 549 -22.87 -5.46 -14.91
CA TYR A 549 -22.52 -5.36 -13.50
C TYR A 549 -21.71 -6.58 -13.08
N HIS A 550 -20.78 -6.35 -12.16
CA HIS A 550 -20.14 -7.42 -11.44
C HIS A 550 -21.11 -8.10 -10.46
N THR A 551 -20.76 -9.31 -10.05
CA THR A 551 -21.33 -9.94 -8.85
C THR A 551 -20.99 -9.11 -7.60
N PRO A 552 -21.71 -9.28 -6.48
CA PRO A 552 -21.31 -8.66 -5.21
C PRO A 552 -19.84 -8.98 -4.88
N LEU A 553 -19.01 -7.95 -4.76
CA LEU A 553 -17.59 -8.07 -4.43
C LEU A 553 -17.43 -7.65 -2.97
N ASN A 554 -17.24 -8.62 -2.08
CA ASN A 554 -17.25 -8.39 -0.64
C ASN A 554 -15.84 -8.39 -0.05
N LYS A 555 -14.97 -9.25 -0.59
CA LYS A 555 -13.58 -9.35 -0.16
C LYS A 555 -12.66 -8.70 -1.17
N GLN A 556 -11.50 -8.24 -0.68
CA GLN A 556 -10.44 -7.69 -1.52
C GLN A 556 -10.03 -8.65 -2.66
N ARG A 557 -9.99 -9.95 -2.36
CA ARG A 557 -9.71 -11.00 -3.33
C ARG A 557 -10.74 -11.04 -4.46
N ASP A 558 -12.02 -10.83 -4.17
CA ASP A 558 -13.08 -10.85 -5.16
C ASP A 558 -12.88 -9.76 -6.21
N PHE A 559 -12.45 -8.56 -5.79
CA PHE A 559 -12.11 -7.47 -6.72
C PHE A 559 -10.91 -7.78 -7.62
N VAL A 560 -9.88 -8.45 -7.09
CA VAL A 560 -8.69 -8.83 -7.88
C VAL A 560 -9.05 -9.95 -8.86
N ASP A 561 -9.80 -10.96 -8.40
CA ASP A 561 -10.20 -12.11 -9.20
C ASP A 561 -11.22 -11.69 -10.27
N SER A 562 -12.16 -10.80 -9.97
CA SER A 562 -13.09 -10.24 -10.96
C SER A 562 -12.39 -9.41 -12.05
N LEU A 563 -11.39 -8.61 -11.66
CA LEU A 563 -10.54 -7.87 -12.60
C LEU A 563 -9.77 -8.82 -13.52
N ARG A 564 -9.17 -9.88 -12.95
CA ARG A 564 -8.43 -10.90 -13.70
C ARG A 564 -9.35 -11.61 -14.70
N ALA A 565 -10.50 -12.10 -14.23
CA ALA A 565 -11.49 -12.78 -15.05
C ALA A 565 -11.98 -11.91 -16.21
N ALA A 566 -12.32 -10.65 -15.95
CA ALA A 566 -12.77 -9.72 -16.99
C ALA A 566 -11.68 -9.40 -18.02
N ARG A 567 -10.41 -9.22 -17.60
CA ARG A 567 -9.28 -9.01 -18.51
C ARG A 567 -8.99 -10.23 -19.36
N GLU A 568 -9.00 -11.41 -18.77
CA GLU A 568 -8.78 -12.68 -19.48
C GLU A 568 -9.90 -12.92 -20.51
N PHE A 569 -11.16 -12.74 -20.10
CA PHE A 569 -12.31 -12.80 -20.99
C PHE A 569 -12.16 -11.82 -22.17
N SER A 570 -11.90 -10.54 -21.88
CA SER A 570 -11.76 -9.51 -22.89
C SER A 570 -10.59 -9.81 -23.85
N SER A 571 -9.45 -10.30 -23.35
CA SER A 571 -8.31 -10.68 -24.20
C SER A 571 -8.62 -11.88 -25.09
N ARG A 572 -9.30 -12.89 -24.55
CA ARG A 572 -9.74 -14.08 -25.30
C ARG A 572 -10.69 -13.72 -26.43
N VAL A 573 -11.72 -12.93 -26.13
CA VAL A 573 -12.74 -12.51 -27.10
C VAL A 573 -12.16 -11.52 -28.12
N SER A 574 -11.31 -10.58 -27.68
CA SER A 574 -10.58 -9.65 -28.55
C SER A 574 -9.75 -10.40 -29.60
N LYS A 575 -9.00 -11.44 -29.19
CA LYS A 575 -8.22 -12.29 -30.11
C LYS A 575 -9.09 -13.12 -31.06
N SER A 576 -10.18 -13.70 -30.54
CA SER A 576 -11.10 -14.54 -31.33
C SER A 576 -11.82 -13.75 -32.42
N LEU A 577 -12.30 -12.55 -32.08
CA LEU A 577 -13.11 -11.72 -32.97
C LEU A 577 -12.26 -10.69 -33.74
N LYS A 578 -10.95 -10.60 -33.48
CA LYS A 578 -10.04 -9.60 -34.07
C LYS A 578 -10.53 -8.17 -33.86
N MET A 579 -11.02 -7.88 -32.65
CA MET A 579 -11.55 -6.57 -32.24
C MET A 579 -10.77 -6.04 -31.04
N GLU A 580 -10.57 -4.73 -30.94
CA GLU A 580 -9.99 -4.10 -29.76
C GLU A 580 -11.05 -3.90 -28.67
N ILE A 581 -11.00 -4.75 -27.64
CA ILE A 581 -11.96 -4.75 -26.53
C ILE A 581 -11.18 -4.71 -25.22
N PHE A 582 -11.58 -3.82 -24.31
CA PHE A 582 -11.08 -3.81 -22.95
C PHE A 582 -12.21 -3.60 -21.93
N PRO A 583 -12.11 -4.20 -20.74
CA PRO A 583 -13.06 -4.01 -19.67
C PRO A 583 -12.66 -2.80 -18.82
N TYR A 584 -13.64 -2.01 -18.41
CA TYR A 584 -13.47 -0.86 -17.53
C TYR A 584 -14.46 -0.93 -16.36
N SER A 585 -13.95 -0.77 -15.15
CA SER A 585 -14.73 -0.47 -13.95
C SER A 585 -13.92 0.48 -13.07
N VAL A 586 -14.60 1.28 -12.24
CA VAL A 586 -13.97 2.34 -11.44
C VAL A 586 -12.84 1.80 -10.56
N PHE A 587 -13.03 0.60 -9.97
CA PHE A 587 -12.04 0.03 -9.06
C PHE A 587 -10.80 -0.56 -9.74
N TYR A 588 -10.82 -0.78 -11.06
CA TYR A 588 -9.72 -1.44 -11.78
C TYR A 588 -8.38 -0.71 -11.59
N MET A 589 -8.42 0.63 -11.61
CA MET A 589 -7.23 1.47 -11.43
C MET A 589 -6.56 1.25 -10.06
N PHE A 590 -7.35 0.97 -9.01
CA PHE A 590 -6.81 0.75 -7.67
C PHE A 590 -6.33 -0.69 -7.46
N PHE A 591 -7.00 -1.67 -8.08
CA PHE A 591 -6.73 -3.09 -7.83
C PHE A 591 -5.74 -3.73 -8.81
N GLU A 592 -5.44 -3.07 -9.94
CA GLU A 592 -4.45 -3.52 -10.91
C GLU A 592 -3.07 -3.77 -10.30
N GLN A 593 -2.68 -2.97 -9.29
CA GLN A 593 -1.41 -3.11 -8.59
C GLN A 593 -1.24 -4.48 -7.89
N TYR A 594 -2.33 -5.17 -7.56
CA TYR A 594 -2.29 -6.47 -6.86
C TYR A 594 -2.09 -7.66 -7.82
N LEU A 595 -2.25 -7.48 -9.13
CA LEU A 595 -2.07 -8.56 -10.10
C LEU A 595 -0.62 -9.07 -10.13
N ASP A 596 0.35 -8.16 -10.06
CA ASP A 596 1.79 -8.45 -10.16
C ASP A 596 2.54 -8.27 -8.82
N ILE A 597 1.83 -8.02 -7.71
CA ILE A 597 2.45 -7.60 -6.45
C ILE A 597 3.46 -8.62 -5.89
N TRP A 598 3.17 -9.92 -6.00
CA TRP A 598 4.09 -10.98 -5.59
C TRP A 598 5.39 -10.97 -6.39
N ARG A 599 5.27 -10.78 -7.72
CA ARG A 599 6.43 -10.70 -8.60
C ARG A 599 7.26 -9.46 -8.27
N THR A 600 6.61 -8.33 -8.06
CA THR A 600 7.28 -7.08 -7.64
C THR A 600 7.96 -7.24 -6.28
N ALA A 601 7.31 -7.85 -5.30
CA ALA A 601 7.86 -8.06 -3.96
C ALA A 601 9.12 -8.93 -4.00
N LEU A 602 9.06 -10.10 -4.65
CA LEU A 602 10.18 -11.03 -4.77
C LEU A 602 11.38 -10.41 -5.49
N ILE A 603 11.15 -9.67 -6.59
CA ILE A 603 12.22 -9.01 -7.34
C ILE A 603 12.90 -7.94 -6.47
N ASN A 604 12.13 -7.05 -5.83
CA ASN A 604 12.71 -5.98 -5.00
C ASN A 604 13.47 -6.55 -3.80
N LEU A 605 12.94 -7.59 -3.18
CA LEU A 605 13.58 -8.25 -2.05
C LEU A 605 14.90 -8.92 -2.44
N ALA A 606 14.93 -9.63 -3.59
CA ALA A 606 16.13 -10.25 -4.12
C ALA A 606 17.21 -9.20 -4.45
N ILE A 607 16.81 -8.08 -5.08
CA ILE A 607 17.73 -6.98 -5.37
C ILE A 607 18.24 -6.34 -4.08
N ALA A 608 17.40 -6.11 -3.08
CA ALA A 608 17.80 -5.53 -1.79
C ALA A 608 18.81 -6.42 -1.05
N ILE A 609 18.53 -7.72 -0.91
CA ILE A 609 19.46 -8.69 -0.30
C ILE A 609 20.78 -8.74 -1.09
N GLY A 610 20.71 -8.74 -2.43
CA GLY A 610 21.88 -8.72 -3.30
C GLY A 610 22.73 -7.45 -3.13
N ALA A 611 22.10 -6.28 -3.08
CA ALA A 611 22.77 -5.00 -2.88
C ALA A 611 23.50 -4.92 -1.53
N VAL A 612 22.82 -5.32 -0.45
CA VAL A 612 23.42 -5.40 0.90
C VAL A 612 24.60 -6.38 0.92
N SER A 613 24.43 -7.55 0.31
CA SER A 613 25.50 -8.57 0.24
C SER A 613 26.71 -8.05 -0.54
N LEU A 614 26.48 -7.26 -1.59
CA LEU A 614 27.54 -6.60 -2.36
C LEU A 614 28.31 -5.59 -1.49
N VAL A 615 27.64 -4.73 -0.72
CA VAL A 615 28.31 -3.79 0.19
C VAL A 615 29.12 -4.53 1.25
N CYS A 616 28.53 -5.56 1.87
CA CYS A 616 29.22 -6.42 2.83
C CYS A 616 30.46 -7.05 2.21
N PHE A 617 30.38 -7.51 0.97
CA PHE A 617 31.52 -8.06 0.24
C PHE A 617 32.60 -7.01 -0.02
N VAL A 618 32.25 -5.81 -0.49
CA VAL A 618 33.21 -4.74 -0.81
C VAL A 618 33.97 -4.29 0.44
N ILE A 619 33.28 -4.10 1.56
CA ILE A 619 33.90 -3.59 2.80
C ILE A 619 34.69 -4.67 3.53
N THR A 620 34.14 -5.88 3.65
CA THR A 620 34.84 -6.97 4.36
C THR A 620 35.87 -7.69 3.48
N TRP A 621 35.81 -7.54 2.15
CA TRP A 621 36.60 -8.29 1.16
C TRP A 621 36.49 -9.82 1.30
N SER A 622 35.40 -10.34 1.89
CA SER A 622 35.22 -11.76 2.15
C SER A 622 33.89 -12.27 1.60
N LEU A 623 33.95 -13.07 0.53
CA LEU A 623 32.77 -13.74 -0.03
C LEU A 623 32.10 -14.66 1.01
N TRP A 624 32.88 -15.27 1.89
CA TRP A 624 32.37 -16.18 2.90
C TRP A 624 31.56 -15.44 3.97
N SER A 625 32.07 -14.30 4.46
CA SER A 625 31.37 -13.46 5.43
C SER A 625 30.09 -12.87 4.85
N SER A 626 30.17 -12.37 3.61
CA SER A 626 29.02 -11.83 2.90
C SER A 626 27.95 -12.91 2.65
N GLY A 627 28.35 -14.12 2.25
CA GLY A 627 27.42 -15.25 2.07
C GLY A 627 26.68 -15.67 3.34
N ILE A 628 27.33 -15.62 4.51
CA ILE A 628 26.67 -15.89 5.80
C ILE A 628 25.63 -14.82 6.10
N ILE A 629 25.97 -13.53 5.92
CA ILE A 629 25.02 -12.43 6.12
C ILE A 629 23.84 -12.57 5.17
N MET A 630 24.07 -12.85 3.88
CA MET A 630 23.02 -13.09 2.89
C MET A 630 22.05 -14.18 3.33
N LEU A 631 22.56 -15.31 3.82
CA LEU A 631 21.76 -16.44 4.29
C LEU A 631 20.90 -16.05 5.50
N VAL A 632 21.48 -15.35 6.49
CA VAL A 632 20.75 -14.91 7.68
C VAL A 632 19.66 -13.90 7.30
N LEU A 633 19.95 -12.95 6.42
CA LEU A 633 18.96 -11.98 5.95
C LEU A 633 17.81 -12.65 5.20
N ALA A 634 18.11 -13.63 4.34
CA ALA A 634 17.09 -14.41 3.65
C ALA A 634 16.20 -15.18 4.64
N MET A 635 16.79 -15.78 5.69
CA MET A 635 16.03 -16.45 6.74
C MET A 635 15.13 -15.49 7.52
N ILE A 636 15.63 -14.32 7.94
CA ILE A 636 14.83 -13.30 8.66
C ILE A 636 13.61 -12.88 7.83
N VAL A 637 13.81 -12.64 6.53
CA VAL A 637 12.74 -12.20 5.63
C VAL A 637 11.68 -13.29 5.42
N ILE A 638 12.12 -14.54 5.23
CA ILE A 638 11.21 -15.68 5.09
C ILE A 638 10.41 -15.88 6.38
N ASP A 639 11.07 -15.77 7.54
CA ASP A 639 10.40 -15.86 8.84
C ASP A 639 9.42 -14.71 9.06
N LEU A 640 9.74 -13.49 8.61
CA LEU A 640 8.84 -12.36 8.65
C LEU A 640 7.60 -12.59 7.77
N LEU A 641 7.74 -13.16 6.57
CA LEU A 641 6.61 -13.58 5.73
C LEU A 641 5.77 -14.67 6.40
N GLY A 642 6.40 -15.61 7.11
CA GLY A 642 5.70 -16.62 7.91
C GLY A 642 4.88 -16.00 9.05
N VAL A 643 5.44 -15.01 9.76
CA VAL A 643 4.72 -14.28 10.81
C VAL A 643 3.59 -13.43 10.23
N MET A 644 3.78 -12.81 9.07
CA MET A 644 2.70 -12.10 8.37
C MET A 644 1.50 -13.02 8.10
N ALA A 645 1.74 -14.28 7.70
CA ALA A 645 0.67 -15.25 7.52
C ALA A 645 -0.03 -15.65 8.83
N ILE A 646 0.68 -15.70 9.96
CA ILE A 646 0.12 -16.03 11.27
C ILE A 646 -0.74 -14.87 11.81
N LEU A 647 -0.30 -13.64 11.58
CA LEU A 647 -0.96 -12.42 12.04
C LEU A 647 -2.03 -11.90 11.06
N ASP A 648 -2.31 -12.64 9.99
CA ASP A 648 -3.28 -12.29 8.93
C ASP A 648 -2.98 -10.92 8.26
N ILE A 649 -1.69 -10.60 8.11
CA ILE A 649 -1.23 -9.36 7.49
C ILE A 649 -1.17 -9.58 5.97
N GLN A 650 -2.05 -8.89 5.26
CA GLN A 650 -2.16 -8.98 3.80
C GLN A 650 -0.95 -8.35 3.08
N LEU A 651 -0.63 -8.86 1.88
CA LEU A 651 0.44 -8.33 1.04
C LEU A 651 -0.07 -7.15 0.19
N ASN A 652 0.41 -5.95 0.50
CA ASN A 652 0.13 -4.71 -0.24
C ASN A 652 1.38 -3.85 -0.42
N ALA A 653 1.20 -2.69 -1.04
CA ALA A 653 2.25 -1.71 -1.28
C ALA A 653 3.03 -1.33 -0.01
N VAL A 654 2.31 -1.14 1.12
CA VAL A 654 2.89 -0.75 2.41
C VAL A 654 3.68 -1.91 3.02
N SER A 655 3.12 -3.11 3.03
CA SER A 655 3.81 -4.29 3.55
C SER A 655 5.05 -4.64 2.72
N VAL A 656 5.03 -4.45 1.40
CA VAL A 656 6.21 -4.64 0.52
C VAL A 656 7.32 -3.65 0.87
N VAL A 657 6.99 -2.38 1.12
CA VAL A 657 7.96 -1.39 1.61
C VAL A 657 8.53 -1.81 2.97
N ASN A 658 7.67 -2.24 3.89
CA ASN A 658 8.11 -2.71 5.21
C ASN A 658 8.98 -3.97 5.13
N LEU A 659 8.73 -4.88 4.18
CA LEU A 659 9.58 -6.04 3.90
C LEU A 659 10.95 -5.61 3.34
N VAL A 660 11.00 -4.68 2.38
CA VAL A 660 12.28 -4.18 1.85
C VAL A 660 13.07 -3.44 2.93
N MET A 661 12.39 -2.60 3.71
CA MET A 661 12.95 -1.91 4.87
C MET A 661 13.48 -2.87 5.94
N SER A 662 12.80 -4.00 6.13
CA SER A 662 13.22 -5.02 7.09
C SER A 662 14.60 -5.58 6.76
N VAL A 663 14.98 -5.65 5.48
CA VAL A 663 16.34 -6.05 5.08
C VAL A 663 17.36 -5.04 5.60
N GLY A 664 17.10 -3.74 5.47
CA GLY A 664 18.00 -2.69 5.99
C GLY A 664 18.17 -2.77 7.50
N ILE A 665 17.07 -2.84 8.24
CA ILE A 665 17.10 -2.91 9.71
C ILE A 665 17.72 -4.24 10.21
N ALA A 666 17.49 -5.35 9.51
CA ALA A 666 18.05 -6.66 9.87
C ALA A 666 19.58 -6.71 9.74
N VAL A 667 20.15 -5.91 8.83
CA VAL A 667 21.60 -5.83 8.61
C VAL A 667 22.32 -5.32 9.83
N GLU A 668 21.77 -4.35 10.56
CA GLU A 668 22.39 -3.77 11.75
C GLU A 668 22.65 -4.86 12.82
N PHE A 669 21.70 -5.76 13.04
CA PHE A 669 21.87 -6.88 13.98
C PHE A 669 23.02 -7.83 13.58
N CYS A 670 23.25 -8.00 12.27
CA CYS A 670 24.18 -9.01 11.76
C CYS A 670 25.59 -8.47 11.50
N VAL A 671 25.69 -7.27 10.93
CA VAL A 671 26.95 -6.69 10.46
C VAL A 671 27.89 -6.36 11.62
N HIS A 672 27.39 -5.79 12.72
CA HIS A 672 28.24 -5.43 13.86
C HIS A 672 28.91 -6.65 14.51
N ILE A 673 28.17 -7.74 14.68
CA ILE A 673 28.67 -9.00 15.23
C ILE A 673 29.65 -9.66 14.25
N THR A 674 29.30 -9.69 12.96
CA THR A 674 30.14 -10.30 11.93
C THR A 674 31.45 -9.54 11.75
N HIS A 675 31.41 -8.21 11.71
CA HIS A 675 32.61 -7.36 11.63
C HIS A 675 33.53 -7.61 12.85
N ALA A 676 32.98 -7.57 14.06
CA ALA A 676 33.74 -7.85 15.29
C ALA A 676 34.36 -9.26 15.28
N PHE A 677 33.64 -10.26 14.75
CA PHE A 677 34.19 -11.61 14.55
C PHE A 677 35.34 -11.62 13.54
N THR A 678 35.22 -10.92 12.41
CA THR A 678 36.27 -10.88 11.37
C THR A 678 37.56 -10.20 11.82
N VAL A 679 37.47 -9.22 12.72
CA VAL A 679 38.63 -8.47 13.25
C VAL A 679 39.26 -9.19 14.46
N SER A 680 38.51 -10.03 15.18
CA SER A 680 39.01 -10.76 16.35
C SER A 680 40.04 -11.83 15.99
N ILE A 681 41.04 -12.02 16.87
CA ILE A 681 42.14 -12.98 16.73
C ILE A 681 41.85 -14.25 17.55
N GLY A 682 42.22 -15.42 17.03
CA GLY A 682 42.13 -16.71 17.72
C GLY A 682 41.28 -17.75 16.99
N ASP A 683 40.91 -18.82 17.70
CA ASP A 683 40.00 -19.85 17.19
C ASP A 683 38.58 -19.33 17.00
N ARG A 684 37.77 -20.01 16.17
CA ARG A 684 36.40 -19.60 15.87
C ARG A 684 35.56 -19.38 17.13
N GLU A 685 35.63 -20.28 18.10
CA GLU A 685 34.94 -20.14 19.40
C GLU A 685 35.36 -18.89 20.16
N GLN A 686 36.66 -18.65 20.25
CA GLN A 686 37.21 -17.53 21.00
C GLN A 686 36.86 -16.20 20.33
N ARG A 687 36.88 -16.17 18.99
CA ARG A 687 36.48 -15.00 18.19
C ARG A 687 35.00 -14.69 18.34
N VAL A 688 34.12 -15.70 18.38
CA VAL A 688 32.68 -15.48 18.65
C VAL A 688 32.48 -14.95 20.07
N LYS A 689 33.17 -15.52 21.06
CA LYS A 689 33.07 -15.08 22.46
C LYS A 689 33.53 -13.62 22.62
N GLU A 690 34.61 -13.24 21.95
CA GLU A 690 35.10 -11.86 21.99
C GLU A 690 34.16 -10.91 21.24
N ALA A 691 33.67 -11.28 20.05
CA ALA A 691 32.71 -10.48 19.29
C ALA A 691 31.40 -10.23 20.07
N LEU A 692 30.88 -11.25 20.78
CA LEU A 692 29.67 -11.12 21.60
C LEU A 692 29.93 -10.32 22.89
N GLY A 693 31.11 -10.45 23.47
CA GLY A 693 31.52 -9.68 24.65
C GLY A 693 31.73 -8.20 24.36
N THR A 694 32.30 -7.87 23.20
CA THR A 694 32.47 -6.49 22.75
C THR A 694 31.16 -5.96 22.18
N MET A 695 30.67 -6.45 21.05
CA MET A 695 29.54 -5.81 20.37
C MET A 695 28.16 -6.24 20.88
N GLY A 696 28.01 -7.45 21.44
CA GLY A 696 26.69 -7.99 21.81
C GLY A 696 25.89 -7.12 22.79
N ALA A 697 26.56 -6.52 23.78
CA ALA A 697 25.89 -5.60 24.72
C ALA A 697 25.48 -4.27 24.05
N SER A 698 26.27 -3.77 23.11
CA SER A 698 25.94 -2.56 22.34
C SER A 698 24.79 -2.82 21.37
N VAL A 699 24.77 -3.99 20.71
CA VAL A 699 23.67 -4.40 19.83
C VAL A 699 22.37 -4.62 20.62
N PHE A 700 22.43 -5.28 21.78
CA PHE A 700 21.22 -5.49 22.58
C PHE A 700 20.63 -4.19 23.14
N SER A 701 21.44 -3.39 23.82
CA SER A 701 20.95 -2.14 24.43
C SER A 701 20.72 -1.03 23.42
N GLY A 702 21.56 -0.97 22.39
CA GLY A 702 21.61 0.11 21.43
C GLY A 702 20.79 -0.13 20.18
N ILE A 703 20.43 -1.37 19.83
CA ILE A 703 19.60 -1.69 18.63
C ILE A 703 18.30 -2.38 19.04
N THR A 704 18.37 -3.42 19.88
CA THR A 704 17.16 -4.21 20.22
C THR A 704 16.21 -3.40 21.09
N LEU A 705 16.72 -2.84 22.19
CA LEU A 705 15.88 -2.16 23.18
C LEU A 705 15.41 -0.77 22.70
N THR A 706 16.23 -0.05 21.92
CA THR A 706 15.84 1.21 21.24
C THR A 706 14.64 0.99 20.33
N LYS A 707 14.73 0.01 19.43
CA LYS A 707 13.64 -0.32 18.49
C LYS A 707 12.42 -0.87 19.19
N LEU A 708 12.59 -1.72 20.20
CA LEU A 708 11.46 -2.24 20.98
C LEU A 708 10.67 -1.12 21.67
N VAL A 709 11.36 -0.16 22.31
CA VAL A 709 10.72 0.99 22.95
C VAL A 709 10.00 1.85 21.92
N GLY A 710 10.63 2.15 20.77
CA GLY A 710 10.01 2.94 19.71
C GLY A 710 8.76 2.27 19.14
N VAL A 711 8.83 0.97 18.86
CA VAL A 711 7.73 0.19 18.29
C VAL A 711 6.57 0.06 19.28
N ILE A 712 6.82 -0.15 20.57
CA ILE A 712 5.76 -0.27 21.58
C ILE A 712 4.84 0.96 21.62
N VAL A 713 5.37 2.16 21.34
CA VAL A 713 4.52 3.37 21.32
C VAL A 713 3.48 3.33 20.19
N LEU A 714 3.81 2.70 19.05
CA LEU A 714 2.88 2.55 17.92
C LEU A 714 1.67 1.66 18.26
N CYS A 715 1.76 0.82 19.30
CA CYS A 715 0.63 0.04 19.82
C CYS A 715 -0.54 0.94 20.29
N PHE A 716 -0.24 2.18 20.69
CA PHE A 716 -1.23 3.15 21.17
C PHE A 716 -1.77 4.08 20.06
N SER A 717 -1.38 3.89 18.80
CA SER A 717 -1.98 4.60 17.67
C SER A 717 -3.47 4.25 17.54
N ARG A 718 -4.28 5.23 17.12
CA ARG A 718 -5.71 5.01 16.87
C ARG A 718 -5.98 4.40 15.50
N THR A 719 -5.01 4.49 14.60
CA THR A 719 -5.10 4.06 13.20
C THR A 719 -4.75 2.58 13.07
N GLU A 720 -5.65 1.80 12.49
CA GLU A 720 -5.43 0.35 12.35
C GLU A 720 -4.27 0.03 11.41
N VAL A 721 -4.04 0.84 10.37
CA VAL A 721 -2.89 0.68 9.47
C VAL A 721 -1.57 0.71 10.23
N PHE A 722 -1.41 1.66 11.17
CA PHE A 722 -0.21 1.73 12.00
C PHE A 722 -0.09 0.56 12.96
N VAL A 723 -1.20 0.12 13.56
CA VAL A 723 -1.19 -1.02 14.48
C VAL A 723 -0.87 -2.33 13.76
N VAL A 724 -1.49 -2.60 12.61
CA VAL A 724 -1.36 -3.87 11.88
C VAL A 724 -0.09 -3.88 11.02
N TYR A 725 0.12 -2.88 10.16
CA TYR A 725 1.21 -2.93 9.18
C TYR A 725 2.54 -2.40 9.69
N TYR A 726 2.55 -1.53 10.71
CA TYR A 726 3.79 -0.99 11.27
C TYR A 726 4.14 -1.62 12.61
N PHE A 727 3.28 -1.53 13.63
CA PHE A 727 3.56 -2.07 14.96
C PHE A 727 3.77 -3.58 14.95
N GLN A 728 2.82 -4.38 14.44
CA GLN A 728 2.96 -5.84 14.44
C GLN A 728 4.13 -6.31 13.57
N MET A 729 4.29 -5.76 12.36
CA MET A 729 5.40 -6.13 11.48
C MET A 729 6.77 -5.74 12.05
N TYR A 730 6.92 -4.53 12.60
CA TYR A 730 8.19 -4.10 13.20
C TYR A 730 8.47 -4.80 14.52
N LEU A 731 7.46 -5.14 15.32
CA LEU A 731 7.66 -5.94 16.52
C LEU A 731 8.19 -7.34 16.15
N ALA A 732 7.59 -7.98 15.14
CA ALA A 732 8.06 -9.25 14.61
C ALA A 732 9.50 -9.13 14.09
N LEU A 733 9.81 -8.09 13.32
CA LEU A 733 11.14 -7.82 12.80
C LEU A 733 12.18 -7.64 13.91
N VAL A 734 11.90 -6.85 14.95
CA VAL A 734 12.84 -6.61 16.05
C VAL A 734 13.12 -7.90 16.82
N LEU A 735 12.09 -8.71 17.08
CA LEU A 735 12.23 -9.99 17.76
C LEU A 735 13.01 -11.00 16.90
N LEU A 736 12.68 -11.12 15.62
CA LEU A 736 13.39 -11.99 14.69
C LEU A 736 14.84 -11.53 14.48
N GLY A 737 15.07 -10.23 14.31
CA GLY A 737 16.41 -9.65 14.18
C GLY A 737 17.28 -9.89 15.42
N PHE A 738 16.70 -9.74 16.62
CA PHE A 738 17.37 -10.09 17.88
C PHE A 738 17.73 -11.58 17.94
N LEU A 739 16.77 -12.47 17.66
CA LEU A 739 16.98 -13.92 17.71
C LEU A 739 18.02 -14.38 16.67
N HIS A 740 17.89 -13.92 15.42
CA HIS A 740 18.82 -14.28 14.35
C HIS A 740 20.21 -13.66 14.57
N GLY A 741 20.30 -12.41 14.99
CA GLY A 741 21.57 -11.68 15.16
C GLY A 741 22.38 -12.07 16.40
N LEU A 742 21.72 -12.34 17.54
CA LEU A 742 22.40 -12.63 18.82
C LEU A 742 22.35 -14.09 19.27
N VAL A 743 21.59 -14.96 18.59
CA VAL A 743 21.52 -16.40 18.89
C VAL A 743 21.99 -17.24 17.70
N PHE A 744 21.35 -17.11 16.53
CA PHE A 744 21.66 -17.95 15.37
C PHE A 744 23.01 -17.61 14.72
N LEU A 745 23.26 -16.34 14.43
CA LEU A 745 24.48 -15.87 13.75
C LEU A 745 25.78 -16.26 14.50
N PRO A 746 25.90 -16.08 15.84
CA PRO A 746 27.08 -16.54 16.58
C PRO A 746 27.36 -18.04 16.43
N VAL A 747 26.31 -18.89 16.41
CA VAL A 747 26.44 -20.34 16.23
C VAL A 747 26.93 -20.68 14.83
N VAL A 748 26.38 -20.03 13.80
CA VAL A 748 26.81 -20.21 12.40
C VAL A 748 28.25 -19.75 12.22
N LEU A 749 28.66 -18.63 12.81
CA LEU A 749 30.04 -18.13 12.76
C LEU A 749 31.02 -19.05 13.51
N SER A 750 30.59 -19.67 14.61
CA SER A 750 31.41 -20.63 15.37
C SER A 750 31.73 -21.88 14.53
N ILE A 751 30.77 -22.42 13.78
CA ILE A 751 30.96 -23.65 13.00
C ILE A 751 31.53 -23.36 11.61
N PHE A 752 30.94 -22.41 10.89
CA PHE A 752 31.20 -22.14 9.47
C PHE A 752 31.90 -20.80 9.21
N GLY A 753 32.32 -20.07 10.24
CA GLY A 753 32.91 -18.75 10.08
C GLY A 753 34.24 -18.74 9.30
N PRO A 754 34.56 -17.63 8.61
CA PRO A 754 35.79 -17.50 7.85
C PRO A 754 37.05 -17.65 8.73
N PRO A 755 38.14 -18.21 8.19
CA PRO A 755 39.41 -18.32 8.91
C PRO A 755 39.99 -16.94 9.27
N SER A 756 40.83 -16.89 10.31
CA SER A 756 41.49 -15.64 10.74
C SER A 756 42.37 -15.08 9.63
N ARG A 757 42.27 -13.77 9.38
CA ARG A 757 43.15 -13.06 8.43
C ARG A 757 44.52 -12.74 9.02
N CYS A 758 44.64 -12.67 10.35
CA CYS A 758 45.92 -12.50 11.03
C CYS A 758 46.50 -13.88 11.36
N LYS A 759 47.60 -14.24 10.68
CA LYS A 759 48.53 -15.26 11.17
C LYS A 759 49.37 -14.61 12.28
N LEU A 760 49.40 -15.22 13.46
CA LEU A 760 50.42 -14.90 14.46
C LEU A 760 51.79 -15.15 13.82
N VAL A 761 52.58 -14.10 13.62
CA VAL A 761 54.02 -14.26 13.43
C VAL A 761 54.56 -14.59 14.81
N GLU A 762 54.75 -15.87 15.07
CA GLU A 762 55.36 -16.35 16.31
C GLU A 762 56.80 -15.82 16.35
N LYS A 763 57.02 -14.79 17.18
CA LYS A 763 58.36 -14.26 17.43
C LYS A 763 59.06 -15.27 18.35
N GLN A 764 59.80 -16.19 17.75
CA GLN A 764 60.65 -17.14 18.45
C GLN A 764 61.71 -16.35 19.24
N GLU A 765 61.49 -16.17 20.55
CA GLU A 765 62.51 -15.66 21.48
C GLU A 765 63.59 -16.74 21.67
N ASP A 766 64.59 -16.77 20.79
CA ASP A 766 65.87 -17.38 21.11
C ASP A 766 66.59 -16.49 22.14
N ARG A 767 66.45 -16.82 23.43
CA ARG A 767 67.37 -16.35 24.47
C ARG A 767 68.61 -17.26 24.47
N PRO A 768 69.82 -16.77 24.18
CA PRO A 768 71.02 -17.56 24.44
C PRO A 768 71.25 -17.63 25.96
N SER A 769 71.27 -18.86 26.48
CA SER A 769 71.71 -19.19 27.82
C SER A 769 73.19 -18.85 27.99
N VAL A 770 73.49 -17.78 28.72
CA VAL A 770 74.82 -17.54 29.27
C VAL A 770 75.04 -18.53 30.41
N SER A 771 75.80 -19.61 30.14
CA SER A 771 76.30 -20.52 31.17
C SER A 771 77.47 -19.87 31.91
N LEU A 772 77.26 -19.56 33.18
CA LEU A 772 78.30 -19.17 34.13
C LEU A 772 78.70 -20.40 34.95
N ARG A 773 80.02 -20.69 34.95
CA ARG A 773 80.89 -21.31 35.98
C ARG A 773 81.63 -22.60 35.59
N PRO A 774 82.77 -22.91 36.23
CA PRO A 774 83.52 -22.09 37.22
C PRO A 774 84.67 -21.30 36.62
#